data_AF-A0A328HDR1-F1
#
_entry.id   AF-A0A328HDR1-F1
#
_cell.length_a   1.000
_cell.length_b   1.000
_cell.length_c   1.000
_cell.angle_alpha   90.00
_cell.angle_beta   90.00
_cell.angle_gamma   90.00
#
_symmetry.space_group_name_H-M   'P 1'
#
loop_
_entity.id
_entity.type
_entity.pdbx_description
1 polymer ?
#
loop_
_entity_poly.entity_id
_entity_poly.type
_entity_poly.pdbx_seq_one_letter_code
_entity_poly.pdbx_strand_id
1 'polypeptide(L)'
;MSTPSGPTEQVSRTEQVSSTEQVSSTEQVSSTEQVSSTDSAATATDQLEPEGFPSASVRDEYENLADLVRKYRFAYYQEDEPLVSDAEFDTLFRRLEELEALHPELVSNDSPTQEVGGEVSAAFAAVEHLQRMYSLEDVFSLDELQAWIAKAEAGVAKSGNPGAAWLTELKIDGLAVNLLYRDGKLVRAATRGDGTTGEDITHNVLTIKEIPQQLSGSGFPAEMEIRGEVFIPSKAFAEFNEALIEAGKAPLANPRNAAAGSLRQKDPAETAKRPLQMFVHGIGAREGLRAASQSETYRLLAEWGLPVSPYFEVLGSPAEVLKFIGNYGDKRHSLLHEIDGIVVKIDDFATQRALGYTTRVPRWAVAYKYPPEEVHTKLLDIAVNVGRTGRVTPFGIMEPVKVAGSTVGMATLHNQDVVKAKGVKIGDIVVLRKAGDVIPEIVGPVLALRDQQDPPVRDFVMPTECPSCGTPLAPGKEGDVDIRCPNAKSCPSQLRERVFHVASRGAFDIEALGWEAAVALTQPTEPEVPPLVSEAALFDLTPEDLEPVKIRREKRSKGVPTGEFELVPYFYSKGTAKTPSKPTATTGKLFNELEKAKTQPLWRVLVALSIRHVGPRASRALANHFGTMDAIRQASEEELASVDGVGPTIAAALKEWFAEDWHVEIIDRWAAAGVRMKDERDESTPRTLEGLSVVVTGTLEGFSRDEAKEAILVRGGKAAGSVSKKTSYLVAGDNAGTKRDKAEQLGVPILDEDGFRELLANGPARADADGTVAEAEDPGATPALADGEDSE
;
A
#
# COMPACT_ATOMS: atom_id res chain seq x y z
N MET A 1 13.29 67.99 12.21
CA MET A 1 13.66 68.84 13.38
C MET A 1 12.48 68.84 14.35
N SER A 2 12.77 68.91 15.65
CA SER A 2 11.86 69.31 16.74
C SER A 2 10.60 68.47 17.06
N THR A 3 10.68 67.82 18.22
CA THR A 3 9.62 67.41 19.18
C THR A 3 9.13 68.66 19.99
N PRO A 4 8.34 68.63 21.12
CA PRO A 4 7.82 67.56 22.03
C PRO A 4 6.25 67.60 22.17
N SER A 5 5.49 67.08 23.16
CA SER A 5 5.71 66.74 24.60
C SER A 5 4.70 65.70 25.16
N GLY A 6 4.93 65.21 26.39
CA GLY A 6 3.95 64.53 27.26
C GLY A 6 3.07 65.51 28.08
N PRO A 7 2.33 65.06 29.14
CA PRO A 7 2.86 64.37 30.35
C PRO A 7 2.24 62.95 30.61
N THR A 8 2.90 61.96 31.26
CA THR A 8 3.31 61.76 32.70
C THR A 8 2.14 61.22 33.57
N GLU A 9 2.12 59.96 34.08
CA GLU A 9 2.90 59.31 35.20
C GLU A 9 2.55 59.81 36.63
N GLN A 10 2.55 59.03 37.74
CA GLN A 10 2.73 57.58 38.08
C GLN A 10 2.27 57.34 39.57
N VAL A 11 2.74 56.27 40.27
CA VAL A 11 2.78 56.10 41.78
C VAL A 11 1.43 55.69 42.47
N SER A 12 1.28 54.75 43.44
CA SER A 12 2.16 53.72 44.08
C SER A 12 1.42 52.64 44.91
N ARG A 13 2.04 51.44 45.06
CA ARG A 13 2.14 50.53 46.26
C ARG A 13 0.88 49.96 46.98
N THR A 14 0.91 48.95 47.86
CA THR A 14 1.63 47.64 48.12
C THR A 14 1.08 47.08 49.47
N GLU A 15 1.40 45.82 49.85
CA GLU A 15 1.16 45.13 51.17
C GLU A 15 -0.17 44.33 51.25
N GLN A 16 -0.18 42.98 51.41
CA GLN A 16 0.19 42.07 52.54
C GLN A 16 -0.94 41.91 53.60
N VAL A 17 -1.21 40.79 54.31
CA VAL A 17 -0.72 39.37 54.34
C VAL A 17 -1.70 38.49 55.16
N SER A 18 -1.62 37.13 55.08
CA SER A 18 -2.27 36.14 56.00
C SER A 18 -3.80 35.93 55.79
N SER A 19 -4.47 34.80 56.17
CA SER A 19 -4.14 33.71 57.13
C SER A 19 -4.65 32.30 56.75
N THR A 20 -4.21 31.33 57.56
CA THR A 20 -4.27 29.84 57.49
C THR A 20 -5.63 29.19 57.88
N GLU A 21 -5.64 27.84 57.85
CA GLU A 21 -6.61 26.85 58.39
C GLU A 21 -7.84 26.53 57.49
N GLN A 22 -8.18 25.31 57.03
CA GLN A 22 -7.94 23.86 57.34
C GLN A 22 -9.15 23.16 57.99
N VAL A 23 -9.33 21.85 57.67
CA VAL A 23 -10.13 20.80 58.36
C VAL A 23 -11.51 20.38 57.77
N SER A 24 -11.59 19.09 57.42
CA SER A 24 -12.74 18.14 57.39
C SER A 24 -13.94 18.29 56.41
N SER A 25 -14.14 17.20 55.66
CA SER A 25 -15.38 16.37 55.53
C SER A 25 -16.58 16.73 56.44
N THR A 26 -17.83 16.51 56.01
CA THR A 26 -18.51 15.18 55.94
C THR A 26 -19.72 15.17 54.97
N GLU A 27 -20.26 13.97 54.71
CA GLU A 27 -21.54 13.54 54.08
C GLU A 27 -22.78 14.45 54.31
N GLN A 28 -23.93 14.38 53.62
CA GLN A 28 -24.47 13.74 52.38
C GLN A 28 -25.92 14.30 52.17
N VAL A 29 -26.67 13.76 51.18
CA VAL A 29 -28.16 13.68 51.11
C VAL A 29 -28.92 14.81 50.36
N SER A 30 -29.81 14.35 49.46
CA SER A 30 -30.89 14.98 48.66
C SER A 30 -31.50 16.32 49.13
N SER A 31 -32.09 17.17 48.27
CA SER A 31 -33.15 16.82 47.29
C SER A 31 -33.34 17.92 46.21
N THR A 32 -33.62 17.57 44.94
CA THR A 32 -34.97 17.48 44.32
C THR A 32 -35.82 18.77 44.40
N GLU A 33 -36.00 19.45 43.25
CA GLU A 33 -37.27 19.96 42.66
C GLU A 33 -36.93 20.89 41.45
N GLN A 34 -37.33 20.55 40.22
CA GLN A 34 -38.53 21.01 39.47
C GLN A 34 -38.39 22.34 38.68
N VAL A 35 -39.28 22.47 37.68
CA VAL A 35 -39.57 23.62 36.77
C VAL A 35 -38.83 23.61 35.42
N SER A 36 -39.51 23.59 34.26
CA SER A 36 -40.92 23.25 33.92
C SER A 36 -41.05 23.00 32.42
N SER A 37 -41.97 22.14 31.99
CA SER A 37 -42.23 21.85 30.57
C SER A 37 -43.27 22.78 29.93
N THR A 38 -43.04 23.14 28.66
CA THR A 38 -44.08 23.52 27.68
C THR A 38 -43.64 23.03 26.30
N ASP A 39 -44.46 22.20 25.66
CA ASP A 39 -44.21 21.65 24.32
C ASP A 39 -44.27 22.69 23.20
N SER A 40 -43.46 22.46 22.17
CA SER A 40 -43.99 22.38 20.80
C SER A 40 -43.12 21.42 19.98
N ALA A 41 -43.74 20.45 19.32
CA ALA A 41 -43.04 19.32 18.71
C ALA A 41 -42.64 19.59 17.24
N ALA A 42 -41.41 19.18 16.90
CA ALA A 42 -41.00 18.86 15.54
C ALA A 42 -40.30 17.49 15.59
N THR A 43 -40.80 16.52 14.83
CA THR A 43 -40.40 15.11 14.94
C THR A 43 -39.05 14.84 14.28
N ALA A 44 -37.98 14.81 15.07
CA ALA A 44 -36.73 14.16 14.70
C ALA A 44 -36.86 12.65 14.97
N THR A 45 -36.72 11.82 13.92
CA THR A 45 -36.61 10.36 14.07
C THR A 45 -35.19 10.01 14.47
N ASP A 46 -34.94 9.95 15.77
CA ASP A 46 -33.70 9.45 16.35
C ASP A 46 -33.52 7.96 16.00
N GLN A 47 -32.57 7.63 15.12
CA GLN A 47 -32.25 6.26 14.77
C GLN A 47 -31.21 5.72 15.75
N LEU A 48 -31.68 4.96 16.73
CA LEU A 48 -30.85 4.15 17.62
C LEU A 48 -29.95 3.21 16.79
N GLU A 49 -28.64 3.47 16.75
CA GLU A 49 -27.69 2.52 16.18
C GLU A 49 -27.75 1.18 16.95
N PRO A 50 -27.76 0.02 16.26
CA PRO A 50 -27.87 -1.27 16.91
C PRO A 50 -26.59 -1.63 17.67
N GLU A 51 -26.71 -1.84 18.99
CA GLU A 51 -25.60 -2.30 19.84
C GLU A 51 -24.96 -3.58 19.27
N GLY A 52 -23.64 -3.54 19.05
CA GLY A 52 -22.86 -4.66 18.53
C GLY A 52 -22.31 -4.50 17.11
N PHE A 53 -22.49 -3.33 16.46
CA PHE A 53 -21.73 -2.96 15.27
C PHE A 53 -20.88 -1.70 15.53
N PRO A 54 -19.67 -1.58 14.93
CA PRO A 54 -18.88 -0.36 14.99
C PRO A 54 -19.58 0.76 14.22
N SER A 55 -19.53 1.99 14.76
CA SER A 55 -20.14 3.17 14.16
C SER A 55 -19.62 3.45 12.74
N ALA A 56 -20.37 4.25 11.98
CA ALA A 56 -19.97 4.63 10.62
C ALA A 56 -18.55 5.24 10.57
N SER A 57 -18.19 6.10 11.53
CA SER A 57 -16.87 6.74 11.59
C SER A 57 -15.72 5.75 11.81
N VAL A 58 -15.91 4.70 12.60
CA VAL A 58 -14.90 3.65 12.82
C VAL A 58 -14.73 2.78 11.58
N ARG A 59 -15.82 2.52 10.84
CA ARG A 59 -15.78 1.84 9.55
C ARG A 59 -15.06 2.65 8.47
N ASP A 60 -15.38 3.94 8.36
CA ASP A 60 -14.69 4.84 7.46
C ASP A 60 -13.20 4.97 7.82
N GLU A 61 -12.83 5.02 9.11
CA GLU A 61 -11.42 5.02 9.55
C GLU A 61 -10.70 3.74 9.10
N TYR A 62 -11.30 2.57 9.33
CA TYR A 62 -10.77 1.25 8.93
C TYR A 62 -10.57 1.14 7.41
N GLU A 63 -11.59 1.49 6.60
CA GLU A 63 -11.50 1.39 5.14
C GLU A 63 -10.44 2.34 4.57
N ASN A 64 -10.38 3.59 5.04
CA ASN A 64 -9.35 4.54 4.61
C ASN A 64 -7.94 4.08 4.99
N LEU A 65 -7.73 3.55 6.21
CA LEU A 65 -6.43 3.02 6.63
C LEU A 65 -6.02 1.80 5.80
N ALA A 66 -6.93 0.87 5.56
CA ALA A 66 -6.64 -0.31 4.73
C ALA A 66 -6.24 0.09 3.29
N ASP A 67 -6.96 1.01 2.65
CA ASP A 67 -6.63 1.46 1.28
C ASP A 67 -5.36 2.30 1.20
N LEU A 68 -5.07 3.14 2.21
CA LEU A 68 -3.79 3.82 2.35
C LEU A 68 -2.66 2.79 2.44
N VAL A 69 -2.74 1.84 3.37
CA VAL A 69 -1.72 0.80 3.58
C VAL A 69 -1.54 -0.07 2.32
N ARG A 70 -2.60 -0.44 1.58
CA ARG A 70 -2.48 -1.12 0.26
C ARG A 70 -1.71 -0.28 -0.76
N LYS A 71 -2.12 0.97 -0.97
CA LYS A 71 -1.46 1.91 -1.90
C LYS A 71 0.03 2.07 -1.57
N TYR A 72 0.36 2.13 -0.28
CA TYR A 72 1.72 2.31 0.19
C TYR A 72 2.60 1.06 0.01
N ARG A 73 2.04 -0.15 0.18
CA ARG A 73 2.71 -1.41 -0.18
C ARG A 73 2.97 -1.53 -1.66
N PHE A 74 1.99 -1.18 -2.50
CA PHE A 74 2.12 -1.22 -3.97
C PHE A 74 3.31 -0.35 -4.43
N ALA A 75 3.34 0.91 -4.00
CA ALA A 75 4.42 1.85 -4.26
C ALA A 75 5.80 1.33 -3.80
N TYR A 76 5.86 0.75 -2.61
CA TYR A 76 7.10 0.29 -1.97
C TYR A 76 7.67 -1.01 -2.56
N TYR A 77 6.82 -1.99 -2.92
CA TYR A 77 7.26 -3.31 -3.38
C TYR A 77 7.26 -3.46 -4.91
N GLN A 78 6.42 -2.73 -5.64
CA GLN A 78 6.15 -2.96 -7.06
C GLN A 78 6.52 -1.75 -7.94
N GLU A 79 6.60 -0.54 -7.38
CA GLU A 79 7.03 0.67 -8.11
C GLU A 79 8.47 1.11 -7.80
N ASP A 80 9.09 0.58 -6.73
CA ASP A 80 10.39 1.01 -6.17
C ASP A 80 10.46 2.51 -5.83
N GLU A 81 9.29 3.15 -5.63
CA GLU A 81 9.10 4.57 -5.34
C GLU A 81 8.05 4.71 -4.22
N PRO A 82 8.43 4.54 -2.93
CA PRO A 82 7.47 4.52 -1.83
C PRO A 82 6.70 5.84 -1.69
N LEU A 83 5.38 5.74 -1.49
CA LEU A 83 4.48 6.89 -1.36
C LEU A 83 4.21 7.32 0.10
N VAL A 84 4.78 6.60 1.07
CA VAL A 84 5.03 6.98 2.48
C VAL A 84 6.35 6.35 2.87
N SER A 85 6.77 6.69 4.07
CA SER A 85 7.84 6.06 4.81
C SER A 85 7.48 4.75 5.51
N ASP A 86 8.48 3.99 5.94
CA ASP A 86 8.28 2.83 6.83
C ASP A 86 7.68 3.25 8.18
N ALA A 87 8.08 4.39 8.75
CA ALA A 87 7.58 4.82 10.07
C ALA A 87 6.11 5.30 10.05
N GLU A 88 5.68 6.03 9.01
CA GLU A 88 4.25 6.33 8.81
C GLU A 88 3.48 5.08 8.41
N PHE A 89 4.05 4.26 7.53
CA PHE A 89 3.46 2.99 7.11
C PHE A 89 3.13 2.15 8.33
N ASP A 90 4.12 1.88 9.19
CA ASP A 90 3.94 1.10 10.42
C ASP A 90 3.08 1.82 11.46
N THR A 91 3.01 3.16 11.48
CA THR A 91 2.05 3.90 12.32
C THR A 91 0.60 3.68 11.85
N LEU A 92 0.35 3.79 10.54
CA LEU A 92 -0.95 3.51 9.92
C LEU A 92 -1.29 2.01 10.01
N PHE A 93 -0.28 1.14 9.94
CA PHE A 93 -0.40 -0.31 10.08
C PHE A 93 -0.75 -0.70 11.52
N ARG A 94 -0.07 -0.12 12.52
CA ARG A 94 -0.41 -0.28 13.94
C ARG A 94 -1.80 0.23 14.22
N ARG A 95 -2.19 1.39 13.67
CA ARG A 95 -3.56 1.92 13.84
C ARG A 95 -4.61 1.01 13.20
N LEU A 96 -4.28 0.36 12.08
CA LEU A 96 -5.12 -0.66 11.46
C LEU A 96 -5.18 -1.94 12.33
N GLU A 97 -4.04 -2.44 12.84
CA GLU A 97 -3.96 -3.58 13.78
C GLU A 97 -4.71 -3.29 15.11
N GLU A 98 -4.69 -2.05 15.62
CA GLU A 98 -5.50 -1.59 16.76
C GLU A 98 -7.00 -1.66 16.48
N LEU A 99 -7.44 -1.09 15.35
CA LEU A 99 -8.86 -1.12 14.95
C LEU A 99 -9.34 -2.56 14.74
N GLU A 100 -8.51 -3.43 14.16
CA GLU A 100 -8.82 -4.86 14.01
C GLU A 100 -8.85 -5.63 15.33
N ALA A 101 -8.04 -5.24 16.31
CA ALA A 101 -8.06 -5.84 17.65
C ALA A 101 -9.26 -5.35 18.49
N LEU A 102 -9.71 -4.11 18.28
CA LEU A 102 -10.89 -3.53 18.93
C LEU A 102 -12.20 -3.95 18.25
N HIS A 103 -12.18 -4.17 16.93
CA HIS A 103 -13.32 -4.54 16.09
C HIS A 103 -13.03 -5.76 15.21
N PRO A 104 -12.92 -6.98 15.78
CA PRO A 104 -12.65 -8.20 15.03
C PRO A 104 -13.67 -8.51 13.91
N GLU A 105 -14.87 -7.92 13.99
CA GLU A 105 -15.92 -7.97 12.99
C GLU A 105 -15.61 -7.21 11.69
N LEU A 106 -14.63 -6.31 11.68
CA LEU A 106 -14.17 -5.59 10.48
C LEU A 106 -13.07 -6.33 9.70
N VAL A 107 -12.38 -7.27 10.35
CA VAL A 107 -11.18 -7.93 9.80
C VAL A 107 -11.53 -8.73 8.54
N SER A 108 -11.12 -8.22 7.38
CA SER A 108 -11.27 -8.89 6.09
C SER A 108 -10.04 -9.76 5.77
N ASN A 109 -10.22 -10.84 4.98
CA ASN A 109 -9.10 -11.73 4.62
C ASN A 109 -8.06 -11.05 3.71
N ASP A 110 -8.46 -9.97 3.03
CA ASP A 110 -7.66 -9.08 2.20
C ASP A 110 -7.33 -7.76 2.91
N SER A 111 -7.33 -7.77 4.24
CA SER A 111 -6.74 -6.68 5.01
C SER A 111 -5.21 -6.74 4.90
N PRO A 112 -4.52 -5.60 4.72
CA PRO A 112 -3.07 -5.54 4.72
C PRO A 112 -2.39 -6.14 5.95
N THR A 113 -3.08 -6.24 7.09
CA THR A 113 -2.57 -6.90 8.30
C THR A 113 -2.31 -8.39 8.11
N GLN A 114 -3.04 -9.04 7.19
CA GLN A 114 -3.00 -10.49 6.93
C GLN A 114 -2.08 -10.86 5.74
N GLU A 115 -1.76 -9.88 4.89
CA GLU A 115 -0.97 -10.03 3.68
C GLU A 115 0.53 -9.75 3.92
N VAL A 116 1.42 -10.30 3.09
CA VAL A 116 2.87 -9.97 3.06
C VAL A 116 3.24 -9.36 1.69
N GLY A 117 4.23 -8.46 1.64
CA GLY A 117 4.77 -7.91 0.39
C GLY A 117 3.80 -7.17 -0.55
N GLY A 118 3.98 -7.34 -1.86
CA GLY A 118 3.17 -6.74 -2.93
C GLY A 118 3.25 -7.54 -4.24
N GLU A 119 2.37 -7.26 -5.20
CA GLU A 119 2.18 -8.07 -6.41
C GLU A 119 3.42 -8.09 -7.36
N VAL A 120 3.52 -9.16 -8.15
CA VAL A 120 4.61 -9.42 -9.11
C VAL A 120 4.51 -8.48 -10.32
N SER A 121 5.63 -7.98 -10.83
CA SER A 121 5.66 -7.20 -12.08
C SER A 121 5.59 -8.09 -13.32
N ALA A 122 4.71 -7.77 -14.27
CA ALA A 122 4.57 -8.48 -15.55
C ALA A 122 5.81 -8.38 -16.49
N ALA A 123 6.88 -7.72 -16.05
CA ALA A 123 8.17 -7.67 -16.74
C ALA A 123 9.07 -8.89 -16.46
N PHE A 124 8.80 -9.67 -15.41
CA PHE A 124 9.56 -10.84 -14.97
C PHE A 124 8.63 -12.05 -14.76
N ALA A 125 9.18 -13.26 -14.72
CA ALA A 125 8.39 -14.45 -14.44
C ALA A 125 7.99 -14.51 -12.95
N ALA A 126 6.73 -14.86 -12.66
CA ALA A 126 6.28 -15.14 -11.31
C ALA A 126 6.87 -16.46 -10.80
N VAL A 127 7.31 -16.47 -9.54
CA VAL A 127 8.05 -17.58 -8.93
C VAL A 127 7.56 -17.85 -7.51
N GLU A 128 7.00 -19.03 -7.26
CA GLU A 128 6.64 -19.44 -5.89
C GLU A 128 7.88 -19.85 -5.06
N HIS A 129 7.96 -19.36 -3.82
CA HIS A 129 8.96 -19.73 -2.83
C HIS A 129 8.59 -21.05 -2.15
N LEU A 130 9.56 -21.96 -1.97
CA LEU A 130 9.33 -23.28 -1.36
C LEU A 130 8.96 -23.18 0.14
N GLN A 131 9.35 -22.09 0.79
CA GLN A 131 8.81 -21.67 2.08
C GLN A 131 8.48 -20.18 2.00
N ARG A 132 7.38 -19.74 2.62
CA ARG A 132 7.02 -18.32 2.66
C ARG A 132 8.14 -17.44 3.24
N MET A 133 8.39 -16.30 2.62
CA MET A 133 9.17 -15.19 3.16
C MET A 133 8.23 -14.26 3.92
N TYR A 134 8.54 -13.98 5.19
CA TYR A 134 7.76 -13.10 6.06
C TYR A 134 8.34 -11.68 6.11
N SER A 135 7.61 -10.73 6.68
CA SER A 135 8.19 -9.48 7.20
C SER A 135 8.68 -9.67 8.64
N LEU A 136 9.27 -8.63 9.24
CA LEU A 136 9.53 -8.57 10.69
C LEU A 136 8.43 -7.75 11.39
N GLU A 137 8.37 -7.86 12.73
CA GLU A 137 7.65 -6.95 13.62
C GLU A 137 8.57 -5.74 13.87
N ASP A 138 8.11 -4.51 13.62
CA ASP A 138 8.94 -3.29 13.71
C ASP A 138 8.63 -2.48 14.99
N VAL A 139 9.67 -2.18 15.78
CA VAL A 139 9.60 -1.44 17.06
C VAL A 139 10.50 -0.20 17.05
N PHE A 140 9.98 0.96 17.44
CA PHE A 140 10.64 2.26 17.27
C PHE A 140 11.25 2.83 18.57
N SER A 141 11.02 2.17 19.71
CA SER A 141 11.58 2.57 20.99
C SER A 141 12.26 1.40 21.71
N LEU A 142 13.18 1.71 22.62
CA LEU A 142 13.83 0.71 23.46
C LEU A 142 12.85 0.07 24.45
N ASP A 143 11.75 0.75 24.78
CA ASP A 143 10.69 0.26 25.67
C ASP A 143 9.77 -0.74 24.95
N GLU A 144 9.41 -0.46 23.69
CA GLU A 144 8.71 -1.42 22.82
C GLU A 144 9.56 -2.69 22.61
N LEU A 145 10.86 -2.53 22.35
CA LEU A 145 11.78 -3.65 22.22
C LEU A 145 11.89 -4.46 23.52
N GLN A 146 11.99 -3.82 24.69
CA GLN A 146 12.01 -4.51 25.99
C GLN A 146 10.71 -5.28 26.24
N ALA A 147 9.55 -4.69 25.91
CA ALA A 147 8.26 -5.37 26.01
C ALA A 147 8.17 -6.58 25.07
N TRP A 148 8.68 -6.47 23.84
CA TRP A 148 8.77 -7.58 22.89
C TRP A 148 9.69 -8.70 23.41
N ILE A 149 10.87 -8.34 23.93
CA ILE A 149 11.84 -9.31 24.48
C ILE A 149 11.22 -10.06 25.66
N ALA A 150 10.58 -9.37 26.62
CA ALA A 150 9.93 -10.01 27.76
C ALA A 150 8.78 -10.95 27.34
N LYS A 151 8.00 -10.57 26.32
CA LYS A 151 6.95 -11.40 25.68
C LYS A 151 7.56 -12.64 25.01
N ALA A 152 8.71 -12.51 24.37
CA ALA A 152 9.44 -13.61 23.74
C ALA A 152 10.05 -14.57 24.79
N GLU A 153 10.75 -14.07 25.81
CA GLU A 153 11.31 -14.86 26.93
C GLU A 153 10.22 -15.65 27.67
N ALA A 154 9.06 -15.03 27.93
CA ALA A 154 7.89 -15.71 28.50
C ALA A 154 7.29 -16.81 27.60
N GLY A 155 7.61 -16.78 26.29
CA GLY A 155 7.36 -17.87 25.35
C GLY A 155 8.42 -18.97 25.45
N VAL A 156 9.71 -18.62 25.44
CA VAL A 156 10.84 -19.56 25.56
C VAL A 156 10.77 -20.37 26.86
N ALA A 157 10.39 -19.74 27.98
CA ALA A 157 10.19 -20.41 29.26
C ALA A 157 9.09 -21.49 29.20
N LYS A 158 8.06 -21.32 28.36
CA LYS A 158 6.98 -22.31 28.16
C LYS A 158 7.40 -23.47 27.26
N SER A 159 8.39 -23.30 26.39
CA SER A 159 9.01 -24.40 25.63
C SER A 159 10.10 -25.16 26.41
N GLY A 160 10.35 -24.80 27.67
CA GLY A 160 11.25 -25.54 28.57
C GLY A 160 12.75 -25.31 28.32
N ASN A 161 13.12 -24.30 27.54
CA ASN A 161 14.51 -23.98 27.21
C ASN A 161 15.09 -22.95 28.21
N PRO A 162 16.18 -23.25 28.95
CA PRO A 162 16.69 -22.38 30.02
C PRO A 162 17.52 -21.20 29.48
N GLY A 163 16.83 -20.20 28.92
CA GLY A 163 17.40 -18.93 28.47
C GLY A 163 17.41 -18.78 26.95
N ALA A 164 17.15 -17.56 26.47
CA ALA A 164 17.19 -17.22 25.05
C ALA A 164 18.57 -16.66 24.67
N ALA A 165 19.20 -17.23 23.64
CA ALA A 165 20.35 -16.64 22.97
C ALA A 165 19.86 -15.76 21.81
N TRP A 166 20.34 -14.52 21.76
CA TRP A 166 19.85 -13.50 20.83
C TRP A 166 20.85 -13.27 19.70
N LEU A 167 20.62 -13.88 18.53
CA LEU A 167 21.34 -13.51 17.32
C LEU A 167 20.90 -12.11 16.93
N THR A 168 21.82 -11.16 17.06
CA THR A 168 21.60 -9.73 16.82
C THR A 168 22.47 -9.30 15.66
N GLU A 169 21.87 -8.67 14.65
CA GLU A 169 22.53 -8.31 13.38
C GLU A 169 22.02 -6.96 12.85
N LEU A 170 22.77 -6.34 11.95
CA LEU A 170 22.35 -5.08 11.34
C LEU A 170 21.21 -5.30 10.33
N LYS A 171 20.18 -4.46 10.38
CA LYS A 171 19.13 -4.45 9.36
C LYS A 171 19.62 -3.66 8.14
N ILE A 172 20.00 -4.39 7.10
CA ILE A 172 20.52 -3.84 5.84
C ILE A 172 19.38 -3.12 5.10
N ASP A 173 19.62 -1.90 4.61
CA ASP A 173 18.67 -1.22 3.73
C ASP A 173 18.95 -1.60 2.26
N GLY A 174 18.14 -2.51 1.70
CA GLY A 174 18.37 -3.09 0.38
C GLY A 174 17.11 -3.75 -0.20
N LEU A 175 17.31 -4.85 -0.94
CA LEU A 175 16.24 -5.70 -1.47
C LEU A 175 16.43 -7.17 -1.10
N ALA A 176 15.42 -7.76 -0.45
CA ALA A 176 15.40 -9.15 -0.03
C ALA A 176 15.31 -10.12 -1.23
N VAL A 177 16.24 -11.07 -1.25
CA VAL A 177 16.39 -12.10 -2.30
C VAL A 177 16.39 -13.50 -1.68
N ASN A 178 15.75 -14.43 -2.38
CA ASN A 178 15.75 -15.86 -2.09
C ASN A 178 16.55 -16.62 -3.16
N LEU A 179 17.55 -17.39 -2.75
CA LEU A 179 18.43 -18.19 -3.61
C LEU A 179 18.12 -19.68 -3.41
N LEU A 180 17.60 -20.34 -4.43
CA LEU A 180 17.37 -21.79 -4.42
C LEU A 180 18.61 -22.52 -4.94
N TYR A 181 19.19 -23.36 -4.09
CA TYR A 181 20.28 -24.27 -4.43
C TYR A 181 19.78 -25.72 -4.49
N ARG A 182 20.20 -26.46 -5.52
CA ARG A 182 20.01 -27.91 -5.66
C ARG A 182 21.35 -28.59 -5.89
N ASP A 183 21.67 -29.61 -5.09
CA ASP A 183 22.99 -30.28 -5.06
C ASP A 183 24.17 -29.29 -5.01
N GLY A 184 24.00 -28.21 -4.23
CA GLY A 184 24.96 -27.12 -4.10
C GLY A 184 25.06 -26.18 -5.30
N LYS A 185 24.31 -26.39 -6.39
CA LYS A 185 24.27 -25.49 -7.54
C LYS A 185 23.14 -24.48 -7.43
N LEU A 186 23.39 -23.20 -7.70
CA LEU A 186 22.35 -22.18 -7.80
C LEU A 186 21.45 -22.48 -9.02
N VAL A 187 20.15 -22.69 -8.79
CA VAL A 187 19.19 -23.01 -9.87
C VAL A 187 18.20 -21.88 -10.14
N ARG A 188 17.89 -21.04 -9.13
CA ARG A 188 16.90 -19.96 -9.22
C ARG A 188 17.20 -18.88 -8.19
N ALA A 189 16.98 -17.62 -8.51
CA ALA A 189 16.94 -16.54 -7.55
C ALA A 189 15.70 -15.66 -7.78
N ALA A 190 15.02 -15.29 -6.70
CA ALA A 190 13.77 -14.52 -6.76
C ALA A 190 13.76 -13.32 -5.81
N THR A 191 13.09 -12.24 -6.19
CA THR A 191 12.71 -11.17 -5.25
C THR A 191 11.68 -11.67 -4.25
N ARG A 192 11.45 -10.95 -3.15
CA ARG A 192 10.43 -11.37 -2.17
C ARG A 192 9.01 -11.41 -2.74
N GLY A 193 8.63 -10.42 -3.57
CA GLY A 193 7.25 -10.18 -4.01
C GLY A 193 6.27 -10.14 -2.83
N ASP A 194 5.17 -10.89 -2.89
CA ASP A 194 4.16 -11.05 -1.82
C ASP A 194 4.62 -11.96 -0.66
N GLY A 195 5.83 -12.51 -0.76
CA GLY A 195 6.41 -13.44 0.20
C GLY A 195 6.04 -14.91 -0.03
N THR A 196 4.99 -15.18 -0.80
CA THR A 196 4.64 -16.50 -1.37
C THR A 196 5.12 -16.56 -2.81
N THR A 197 4.84 -15.52 -3.59
CA THR A 197 5.30 -15.34 -4.98
C THR A 197 6.30 -14.19 -5.08
N GLY A 198 7.39 -14.40 -5.82
CA GLY A 198 8.40 -13.41 -6.18
C GLY A 198 8.57 -13.26 -7.69
N GLU A 199 9.54 -12.44 -8.11
CA GLU A 199 9.95 -12.27 -9.51
C GLU A 199 11.26 -13.04 -9.77
N ASP A 200 11.36 -13.80 -10.87
CA ASP A 200 12.63 -14.41 -11.27
C ASP A 200 13.66 -13.33 -11.68
N ILE A 201 14.75 -13.27 -10.91
CA ILE A 201 15.90 -12.39 -11.13
C ILE A 201 17.20 -13.19 -11.27
N THR A 202 17.11 -14.49 -11.55
CA THR A 202 18.25 -15.42 -11.59
C THR A 202 19.38 -14.90 -12.47
N HIS A 203 19.08 -14.40 -13.67
CA HIS A 203 20.09 -13.90 -14.60
C HIS A 203 20.79 -12.62 -14.11
N ASN A 204 20.09 -11.77 -13.35
CA ASN A 204 20.66 -10.56 -12.74
C ASN A 204 21.53 -10.90 -11.54
N VAL A 205 21.06 -11.80 -10.67
CA VAL A 205 21.78 -12.31 -9.50
C VAL A 205 23.07 -13.03 -9.88
N LEU A 206 23.10 -13.76 -11.00
CA LEU A 206 24.30 -14.43 -11.53
C LEU A 206 25.44 -13.45 -11.92
N THR A 207 25.18 -12.13 -11.95
CA THR A 207 26.22 -11.11 -12.19
C THR A 207 26.90 -10.60 -10.92
N ILE A 208 26.32 -10.87 -9.75
CA ILE A 208 26.86 -10.46 -8.44
C ILE A 208 27.98 -11.44 -8.06
N LYS A 209 29.23 -10.97 -8.15
CA LYS A 209 30.45 -11.79 -8.05
C LYS A 209 30.61 -12.57 -6.73
N GLU A 210 29.97 -12.08 -5.67
CA GLU A 210 30.03 -12.66 -4.32
C GLU A 210 29.03 -13.80 -4.12
N ILE A 211 28.09 -14.03 -5.05
CA ILE A 211 27.10 -15.11 -4.96
C ILE A 211 27.65 -16.34 -5.69
N PRO A 212 28.00 -17.43 -4.98
CA PRO A 212 28.58 -18.63 -5.59
C PRO A 212 27.56 -19.35 -6.48
N GLN A 213 27.84 -19.51 -7.77
CA GLN A 213 26.99 -20.32 -8.67
C GLN A 213 27.02 -21.82 -8.31
N GLN A 214 28.08 -22.26 -7.63
CA GLN A 214 28.25 -23.59 -7.05
C GLN A 214 28.88 -23.42 -5.66
N LEU A 215 28.26 -24.00 -4.64
CA LEU A 215 28.72 -24.00 -3.26
C LEU A 215 30.01 -24.81 -3.09
N SER A 216 30.86 -24.34 -2.18
CA SER A 216 32.12 -24.99 -1.81
C SER A 216 31.91 -26.06 -0.74
N GLY A 217 32.87 -26.99 -0.63
CA GLY A 217 32.86 -28.02 0.40
C GLY A 217 31.85 -29.14 0.14
N SER A 218 31.20 -29.61 1.22
CA SER A 218 30.23 -30.71 1.17
C SER A 218 29.31 -30.67 2.41
N GLY A 219 28.27 -31.50 2.45
CA GLY A 219 27.35 -31.58 3.58
C GLY A 219 26.24 -30.51 3.59
N PHE A 220 26.12 -29.73 2.51
CA PHE A 220 24.92 -28.94 2.24
C PHE A 220 23.71 -29.85 1.92
N PRO A 221 22.48 -29.39 2.20
CA PRO A 221 21.24 -29.98 1.70
C PRO A 221 21.22 -30.29 0.19
N ALA A 222 20.48 -31.33 -0.18
CA ALA A 222 20.17 -31.63 -1.58
C ALA A 222 19.29 -30.54 -2.22
N GLU A 223 18.39 -29.93 -1.44
CA GLU A 223 17.67 -28.71 -1.79
C GLU A 223 17.64 -27.75 -0.59
N MET A 224 17.94 -26.47 -0.83
CA MET A 224 17.71 -25.41 0.16
C MET A 224 17.51 -24.00 -0.43
N GLU A 225 16.69 -23.22 0.26
CA GLU A 225 16.53 -21.77 0.08
C GLU A 225 17.44 -20.98 1.03
N ILE A 226 18.24 -20.07 0.49
CA ILE A 226 19.13 -19.17 1.25
C ILE A 226 18.65 -17.74 1.04
N ARG A 227 18.46 -17.00 2.13
CA ARG A 227 17.85 -15.66 2.11
C ARG A 227 18.88 -14.61 2.52
N GLY A 228 18.83 -13.46 1.87
CA GLY A 228 19.71 -12.34 2.16
C GLY A 228 19.25 -11.05 1.51
N GLU A 229 19.96 -9.98 1.80
CA GLU A 229 19.70 -8.65 1.26
C GLU A 229 20.75 -8.30 0.20
N VAL A 230 20.31 -7.88 -0.98
CA VAL A 230 21.17 -7.27 -2.00
C VAL A 230 21.17 -5.76 -1.79
N PHE A 231 22.37 -5.16 -1.74
CA PHE A 231 22.59 -3.76 -1.43
C PHE A 231 23.72 -3.17 -2.28
N ILE A 232 23.94 -1.86 -2.20
CA ILE A 232 25.12 -1.19 -2.76
C ILE A 232 25.92 -0.57 -1.59
N PRO A 233 27.23 -0.87 -1.45
CA PRO A 233 28.06 -0.27 -0.41
C PRO A 233 28.12 1.26 -0.55
N SER A 234 28.02 2.00 0.56
CA SER A 234 27.85 3.47 0.53
C SER A 234 28.98 4.20 -0.21
N LYS A 235 30.23 3.70 -0.10
CA LYS A 235 31.38 4.22 -0.86
C LYS A 235 31.27 3.94 -2.36
N ALA A 236 30.86 2.73 -2.73
CA ALA A 236 30.71 2.35 -4.13
C ALA A 236 29.49 3.02 -4.79
N PHE A 237 28.44 3.32 -4.02
CA PHE A 237 27.31 4.14 -4.43
C PHE A 237 27.76 5.57 -4.78
N ALA A 238 28.59 6.19 -3.94
CA ALA A 238 29.14 7.52 -4.21
C ALA A 238 30.00 7.53 -5.48
N GLU A 239 30.98 6.62 -5.60
CA GLU A 239 31.85 6.48 -6.78
C GLU A 239 31.03 6.22 -8.07
N PHE A 240 29.97 5.41 -8.00
CA PHE A 240 29.08 5.15 -9.13
C PHE A 240 28.25 6.39 -9.53
N ASN A 241 27.77 7.16 -8.55
CA ASN A 241 27.05 8.41 -8.80
C ASN A 241 27.95 9.51 -9.37
N GLU A 242 29.20 9.61 -8.95
CA GLU A 242 30.20 10.50 -9.56
C GLU A 242 30.42 10.13 -11.04
N ALA A 243 30.62 8.84 -11.35
CA ALA A 243 30.76 8.36 -12.72
C ALA A 243 29.49 8.58 -13.59
N LEU A 244 28.28 8.54 -13.01
CA LEU A 244 27.05 8.93 -13.71
C LEU A 244 27.04 10.42 -14.05
N ILE A 245 27.43 11.29 -13.10
CA ILE A 245 27.47 12.75 -13.29
C ILE A 245 28.51 13.14 -14.34
N GLU A 246 29.71 12.55 -14.31
CA GLU A 246 30.73 12.74 -15.36
C GLU A 246 30.24 12.29 -16.74
N ALA A 247 29.46 11.21 -16.81
CA ALA A 247 28.81 10.73 -18.02
C ALA A 247 27.57 11.56 -18.44
N GLY A 248 27.25 12.66 -17.75
CA GLY A 248 26.12 13.54 -18.05
C GLY A 248 24.74 12.94 -17.74
N LYS A 249 24.69 11.90 -16.89
CA LYS A 249 23.45 11.25 -16.44
C LYS A 249 23.02 11.78 -15.08
N ALA A 250 21.74 11.61 -14.75
CA ALA A 250 21.24 11.88 -13.40
C ALA A 250 21.82 10.85 -12.40
N PRO A 251 22.25 11.27 -11.20
CA PRO A 251 22.63 10.35 -10.13
C PRO A 251 21.40 9.64 -9.55
N LEU A 252 21.63 8.50 -8.91
CA LEU A 252 20.63 7.72 -8.19
C LEU A 252 20.37 8.32 -6.80
N ALA A 253 19.13 8.21 -6.29
CA ALA A 253 18.67 8.96 -5.12
C ALA A 253 19.18 8.44 -3.76
N ASN A 254 19.15 7.11 -3.54
CA ASN A 254 19.65 6.42 -2.35
C ASN A 254 20.22 5.03 -2.75
N PRO A 255 21.01 4.34 -1.90
CA PRO A 255 21.56 3.02 -2.21
C PRO A 255 20.49 1.93 -2.36
N ARG A 256 19.39 2.01 -1.61
CA ARG A 256 18.32 1.00 -1.58
C ARG A 256 17.53 0.92 -2.89
N ASN A 257 16.90 2.02 -3.32
CA ASN A 257 16.14 2.05 -4.57
C ASN A 257 17.10 1.88 -5.76
N ALA A 258 18.36 2.31 -5.63
CA ALA A 258 19.41 1.99 -6.57
C ALA A 258 19.72 0.49 -6.65
N ALA A 259 19.74 -0.24 -5.53
CA ALA A 259 19.94 -1.69 -5.51
C ALA A 259 18.75 -2.42 -6.15
N ALA A 260 17.51 -2.10 -5.75
CA ALA A 260 16.30 -2.69 -6.29
C ALA A 260 16.16 -2.46 -7.80
N GLY A 261 16.23 -1.20 -8.24
CA GLY A 261 16.18 -0.84 -9.66
C GLY A 261 17.37 -1.38 -10.47
N SER A 262 18.53 -1.60 -9.85
CA SER A 262 19.67 -2.28 -10.51
C SER A 262 19.45 -3.78 -10.66
N LEU A 263 18.74 -4.43 -9.75
CA LEU A 263 18.47 -5.86 -9.78
C LEU A 263 17.26 -6.23 -10.66
N ARG A 264 16.35 -5.28 -10.90
CA ARG A 264 15.17 -5.38 -11.79
C ARG A 264 15.44 -4.88 -13.23
N GLN A 265 16.68 -5.00 -13.73
CA GLN A 265 17.00 -4.69 -15.14
C GLN A 265 16.56 -5.82 -16.09
N LYS A 266 16.09 -5.48 -17.29
CA LYS A 266 15.75 -6.45 -18.34
C LYS A 266 16.97 -7.04 -19.07
N ASP A 267 18.10 -6.33 -19.02
CA ASP A 267 19.40 -6.81 -19.52
C ASP A 267 20.37 -6.98 -18.34
N PRO A 268 20.78 -8.23 -18.01
CA PRO A 268 21.79 -8.48 -16.99
C PRO A 268 23.13 -7.77 -17.22
N ALA A 269 23.46 -7.39 -18.46
CA ALA A 269 24.66 -6.60 -18.74
C ALA A 269 24.56 -5.16 -18.22
N GLU A 270 23.38 -4.65 -17.85
CA GLU A 270 23.24 -3.40 -17.09
C GLU A 270 23.36 -3.64 -15.58
N THR A 271 22.86 -4.77 -15.06
CA THR A 271 23.07 -5.22 -13.67
C THR A 271 24.56 -5.39 -13.36
N ALA A 272 25.30 -6.07 -14.26
CA ALA A 272 26.73 -6.36 -14.12
C ALA A 272 27.65 -5.12 -14.06
N LYS A 273 27.13 -3.93 -14.40
CA LYS A 273 27.85 -2.64 -14.31
C LYS A 273 27.67 -1.96 -12.95
N ARG A 274 26.79 -2.48 -12.09
CA ARG A 274 26.42 -1.90 -10.80
C ARG A 274 27.24 -2.56 -9.68
N PRO A 275 27.74 -1.80 -8.69
CA PRO A 275 28.50 -2.36 -7.58
C PRO A 275 27.57 -2.98 -6.52
N LEU A 276 26.78 -3.98 -6.92
CA LEU A 276 25.91 -4.76 -6.04
C LEU A 276 26.73 -5.75 -5.22
N GLN A 277 26.40 -5.84 -3.93
CA GLN A 277 26.85 -6.86 -2.99
C GLN A 277 25.63 -7.55 -2.35
N MET A 278 25.86 -8.66 -1.65
CA MET A 278 24.82 -9.37 -0.91
C MET A 278 25.35 -9.83 0.44
N PHE A 279 24.52 -9.82 1.48
CA PHE A 279 24.77 -10.61 2.70
C PHE A 279 23.59 -11.53 3.00
N VAL A 280 23.88 -12.79 3.33
CA VAL A 280 22.87 -13.78 3.74
C VAL A 280 22.49 -13.58 5.22
N HIS A 281 21.19 -13.62 5.51
CA HIS A 281 20.59 -13.34 6.83
C HIS A 281 19.47 -14.33 7.21
N GLY A 282 19.25 -15.36 6.41
CA GLY A 282 18.23 -16.36 6.69
C GLY A 282 18.30 -17.59 5.79
N ILE A 283 17.45 -18.55 6.09
CA ILE A 283 17.38 -19.83 5.39
C ILE A 283 15.93 -20.33 5.42
N GLY A 284 15.39 -20.64 4.24
CA GLY A 284 14.01 -21.07 4.02
C GLY A 284 13.87 -22.59 4.02
N ALA A 285 13.13 -23.11 3.02
CA ALA A 285 12.97 -24.55 2.83
C ALA A 285 14.33 -25.26 2.77
N ARG A 286 14.44 -26.43 3.40
CA ARG A 286 15.68 -27.21 3.49
C ARG A 286 15.41 -28.63 3.96
N GLU A 287 16.07 -29.61 3.36
CA GLU A 287 16.07 -31.00 3.84
C GLU A 287 17.47 -31.43 4.32
N GLY A 288 17.53 -32.19 5.41
CA GLY A 288 18.78 -32.80 5.90
C GLY A 288 19.78 -31.87 6.61
N LEU A 289 19.54 -30.55 6.72
CA LEU A 289 20.39 -29.65 7.50
C LEU A 289 20.38 -30.03 8.99
N ARG A 290 21.57 -30.22 9.57
CA ARG A 290 21.74 -30.65 10.97
C ARG A 290 21.94 -29.52 11.98
N ALA A 291 22.14 -28.28 11.52
CA ALA A 291 22.39 -27.14 12.39
C ALA A 291 21.21 -26.90 13.36
N ALA A 292 21.52 -26.73 14.64
CA ALA A 292 20.54 -26.47 15.69
C ALA A 292 20.12 -24.98 15.73
N SER A 293 21.02 -24.08 15.34
CA SER A 293 20.80 -22.63 15.43
C SER A 293 21.11 -21.87 14.14
N GLN A 294 20.65 -20.63 14.08
CA GLN A 294 20.87 -19.73 12.96
C GLN A 294 22.33 -19.27 12.87
N SER A 295 23.01 -19.05 14.00
CA SER A 295 24.44 -18.71 14.09
C SER A 295 25.37 -19.89 13.76
N GLU A 296 24.92 -21.13 13.96
CA GLU A 296 25.57 -22.32 13.39
C GLU A 296 25.36 -22.38 11.88
N THR A 297 24.15 -22.09 11.41
CA THR A 297 23.86 -22.06 9.97
C THR A 297 24.71 -21.00 9.26
N TYR A 298 24.86 -19.79 9.82
CA TYR A 298 25.71 -18.74 9.24
C TYR A 298 27.17 -19.19 9.06
N ARG A 299 27.72 -19.95 10.02
CA ARG A 299 29.07 -20.53 9.88
C ARG A 299 29.15 -21.52 8.72
N LEU A 300 28.15 -22.41 8.57
CA LEU A 300 28.08 -23.34 7.43
C LEU A 300 27.92 -22.60 6.09
N LEU A 301 27.09 -21.55 6.01
CA LEU A 301 26.92 -20.75 4.80
C LEU A 301 28.25 -20.08 4.38
N ALA A 302 29.02 -19.55 5.34
CA ALA A 302 30.36 -19.01 5.09
C ALA A 302 31.37 -20.09 4.64
N GLU A 303 31.35 -21.28 5.26
CA GLU A 303 32.17 -22.43 4.84
C GLU A 303 31.84 -22.92 3.42
N TRP A 304 30.58 -22.79 3.00
CA TRP A 304 30.14 -23.06 1.62
C TRP A 304 30.42 -21.91 0.64
N GLY A 305 31.00 -20.80 1.10
CA GLY A 305 31.45 -19.67 0.27
C GLY A 305 30.39 -18.59 0.02
N LEU A 306 29.31 -18.55 0.80
CA LEU A 306 28.31 -17.47 0.72
C LEU A 306 28.74 -16.25 1.55
N PRO A 307 28.38 -15.03 1.12
CA PRO A 307 28.76 -13.82 1.83
C PRO A 307 27.88 -13.63 3.08
N VAL A 308 28.46 -13.84 4.25
CA VAL A 308 27.81 -13.60 5.56
C VAL A 308 28.26 -12.23 6.09
N SER A 309 27.33 -11.48 6.67
CA SER A 309 27.65 -10.17 7.28
C SER A 309 28.71 -10.32 8.38
N PRO A 310 29.73 -9.44 8.46
CA PRO A 310 30.68 -9.43 9.57
C PRO A 310 30.10 -8.77 10.84
N TYR A 311 28.84 -8.33 10.81
CA TYR A 311 28.21 -7.50 11.83
C TYR A 311 27.03 -8.21 12.54
N PHE A 312 27.22 -9.46 12.96
CA PHE A 312 26.29 -10.18 13.84
C PHE A 312 27.00 -10.69 15.10
N GLU A 313 26.29 -10.66 16.23
CA GLU A 313 26.73 -11.21 17.51
C GLU A 313 25.62 -12.06 18.12
N VAL A 314 25.97 -13.15 18.83
CA VAL A 314 25.01 -13.94 19.61
C VAL A 314 25.14 -13.53 21.06
N LEU A 315 24.11 -12.85 21.58
CA LEU A 315 24.12 -12.16 22.86
C LEU A 315 23.34 -12.95 23.91
N GLY A 316 23.84 -12.96 25.15
CA GLY A 316 23.31 -13.80 26.24
C GLY A 316 22.22 -13.11 27.07
N SER A 317 21.98 -11.82 26.86
CA SER A 317 21.03 -11.04 27.66
C SER A 317 20.40 -9.86 26.91
N PRO A 318 19.19 -9.42 27.30
CA PRO A 318 18.56 -8.21 26.73
C PRO A 318 19.40 -6.94 26.90
N ALA A 319 20.17 -6.84 27.99
CA ALA A 319 21.05 -5.70 28.25
C ALA A 319 22.21 -5.61 27.23
N GLU A 320 22.70 -6.74 26.73
CA GLU A 320 23.71 -6.76 25.66
C GLU A 320 23.09 -6.37 24.31
N VAL A 321 21.86 -6.80 24.01
CA VAL A 321 21.12 -6.40 22.79
C VAL A 321 20.93 -4.87 22.75
N LEU A 322 20.48 -4.26 23.85
CA LEU A 322 20.34 -2.80 23.97
C LEU A 322 21.69 -2.07 23.80
N LYS A 323 22.77 -2.66 24.31
CA LYS A 323 24.14 -2.12 24.13
C LYS A 323 24.63 -2.24 22.69
N PHE A 324 24.32 -3.34 21.99
CA PHE A 324 24.62 -3.52 20.57
C PHE A 324 23.90 -2.46 19.72
N ILE A 325 22.61 -2.22 20.01
CA ILE A 325 21.81 -1.18 19.36
C ILE A 325 22.42 0.21 19.54
N GLY A 326 22.84 0.58 20.75
CA GLY A 326 23.55 1.84 20.99
C GLY A 326 24.88 1.92 20.22
N ASN A 327 25.72 0.89 20.36
CA ASN A 327 27.04 0.81 19.72
C ASN A 327 27.01 0.99 18.19
N TYR A 328 25.97 0.49 17.51
CA TYR A 328 25.81 0.62 16.06
C TYR A 328 24.99 1.85 15.67
N GLY A 329 24.13 2.36 16.56
CA GLY A 329 23.39 3.61 16.38
C GLY A 329 24.33 4.81 16.20
N ASP A 330 25.37 4.88 17.04
CA ASP A 330 26.45 5.88 16.96
C ASP A 330 27.35 5.72 15.72
N LYS A 331 27.35 4.54 15.08
CA LYS A 331 28.33 4.15 14.04
C LYS A 331 27.78 4.04 12.63
N ARG A 332 26.47 4.27 12.40
CA ARG A 332 25.79 4.03 11.10
C ARG A 332 26.60 4.51 9.88
N HIS A 333 27.05 5.77 9.90
CA HIS A 333 27.81 6.37 8.79
C HIS A 333 29.26 5.85 8.59
N SER A 334 29.72 4.89 9.40
CA SER A 334 31.04 4.24 9.31
C SER A 334 31.00 2.77 8.86
N LEU A 335 29.81 2.27 8.55
CA LEU A 335 29.57 0.91 8.05
C LEU A 335 29.87 0.80 6.54
N LEU A 336 29.91 -0.45 6.06
CA LEU A 336 30.08 -0.76 4.63
C LEU A 336 28.86 -0.30 3.78
N HIS A 337 27.67 -0.33 4.38
CA HIS A 337 26.38 -0.04 3.76
C HIS A 337 25.47 0.71 4.73
N GLU A 338 24.40 1.32 4.22
CA GLU A 338 23.36 1.95 5.04
C GLU A 338 22.53 0.89 5.79
N ILE A 339 22.00 1.29 6.95
CA ILE A 339 21.16 0.46 7.82
C ILE A 339 20.01 1.30 8.38
N ASP A 340 18.81 0.76 8.38
CA ASP A 340 17.61 1.42 8.93
C ASP A 340 17.30 0.98 10.37
N GLY A 341 17.90 -0.14 10.81
CA GLY A 341 17.64 -0.71 12.14
C GLY A 341 18.61 -1.82 12.55
N ILE A 342 18.23 -2.55 13.59
CA ILE A 342 18.88 -3.77 14.08
C ILE A 342 17.86 -4.90 14.12
N VAL A 343 18.18 -6.08 13.60
CA VAL A 343 17.32 -7.27 13.74
C VAL A 343 17.77 -8.08 14.95
N VAL A 344 16.82 -8.42 15.82
CA VAL A 344 17.02 -9.27 16.99
C VAL A 344 16.24 -10.57 16.77
N LYS A 345 16.92 -11.72 16.80
CA LYS A 345 16.35 -13.05 16.56
C LYS A 345 16.68 -13.99 17.71
N ILE A 346 15.79 -14.90 18.06
CA ILE A 346 16.15 -16.08 18.89
C ILE A 346 16.98 -17.04 18.03
N ASP A 347 18.17 -17.42 18.49
CA ASP A 347 19.13 -18.19 17.68
C ASP A 347 18.70 -19.66 17.43
N ASP A 348 18.07 -20.31 18.42
CA ASP A 348 17.72 -21.73 18.37
C ASP A 348 16.46 -22.02 17.51
N PHE A 349 16.59 -22.91 16.51
CA PHE A 349 15.49 -23.30 15.63
C PHE A 349 14.38 -24.09 16.35
N ALA A 350 14.64 -24.79 17.45
CA ALA A 350 13.58 -25.47 18.19
C ALA A 350 12.62 -24.45 18.84
N THR A 351 13.19 -23.41 19.46
CA THR A 351 12.45 -22.30 20.04
C THR A 351 11.76 -21.45 18.95
N GLN A 352 12.43 -21.16 17.82
CA GLN A 352 11.77 -20.49 16.68
C GLN A 352 10.51 -21.27 16.20
N ARG A 353 10.61 -22.60 16.06
CA ARG A 353 9.46 -23.46 15.69
C ARG A 353 8.36 -23.46 16.75
N ALA A 354 8.71 -23.46 18.04
CA ALA A 354 7.74 -23.47 19.14
C ALA A 354 6.97 -22.14 19.28
N LEU A 355 7.61 -21.01 18.96
CA LEU A 355 6.99 -19.69 18.94
C LEU A 355 6.19 -19.44 17.65
N GLY A 356 6.67 -19.95 16.51
CA GLY A 356 5.98 -19.87 15.23
C GLY A 356 5.84 -18.45 14.68
N TYR A 357 4.73 -18.20 13.99
CA TYR A 357 4.49 -16.99 13.20
C TYR A 357 3.09 -16.41 13.48
N THR A 358 2.85 -15.16 13.08
CA THR A 358 1.51 -14.65 12.77
C THR A 358 1.22 -14.90 11.27
N THR A 359 0.19 -14.26 10.72
CA THR A 359 -0.07 -14.22 9.28
C THR A 359 1.02 -13.45 8.49
N ARG A 360 1.73 -12.51 9.14
CA ARG A 360 2.70 -11.58 8.51
C ARG A 360 4.14 -11.68 9.01
N VAL A 361 4.37 -12.02 10.29
CA VAL A 361 5.68 -11.87 10.97
C VAL A 361 6.06 -13.08 11.85
N PRO A 362 7.35 -13.41 12.04
CA PRO A 362 7.79 -14.41 13.02
C PRO A 362 7.60 -13.91 14.45
N ARG A 363 7.20 -14.78 15.38
CA ARG A 363 7.09 -14.44 16.82
C ARG A 363 8.43 -14.55 17.57
N TRP A 364 9.52 -14.75 16.83
CA TRP A 364 10.87 -15.04 17.33
C TRP A 364 11.93 -14.08 16.77
N ALA A 365 11.54 -13.11 15.95
CA ALA A 365 12.42 -12.04 15.48
C ALA A 365 11.69 -10.69 15.34
N VAL A 366 12.40 -9.60 15.61
CA VAL A 366 11.92 -8.21 15.60
C VAL A 366 12.96 -7.30 14.96
N ALA A 367 12.51 -6.22 14.32
CA ALA A 367 13.35 -5.14 13.82
C ALA A 367 13.23 -3.93 14.75
N TYR A 368 14.34 -3.54 15.39
CA TYR A 368 14.43 -2.26 16.08
C TYR A 368 14.70 -1.14 15.07
N LYS A 369 13.66 -0.36 14.81
CA LYS A 369 13.64 0.94 14.14
C LYS A 369 14.49 1.99 14.85
N TYR A 370 15.59 2.46 14.24
CA TYR A 370 16.18 3.72 14.65
C TYR A 370 15.25 4.90 14.29
N PRO A 371 15.27 6.01 15.06
CA PRO A 371 14.58 7.23 14.66
C PRO A 371 15.20 7.84 13.39
N PRO A 372 14.38 8.48 12.52
CA PRO A 372 14.83 9.09 11.26
C PRO A 372 15.62 10.39 11.49
N GLU A 373 16.35 10.83 10.45
CA GLU A 373 17.10 12.09 10.48
C GLU A 373 16.17 13.31 10.43
N GLU A 374 16.24 14.15 11.46
CA GLU A 374 15.66 15.49 11.50
C GLU A 374 16.69 16.54 11.05
N VAL A 375 16.31 17.39 10.10
CA VAL A 375 17.09 18.55 9.66
C VAL A 375 16.29 19.84 9.83
N HIS A 376 16.98 20.98 9.77
CA HIS A 376 16.35 22.30 9.80
C HIS A 376 16.40 22.97 8.43
N THR A 377 15.30 23.56 7.98
CA THR A 377 15.24 24.40 6.77
C THR A 377 14.25 25.56 6.95
N LYS A 378 14.34 26.60 6.13
CA LYS A 378 13.40 27.74 6.17
C LYS A 378 12.14 27.42 5.36
N LEU A 379 10.98 27.61 5.97
CA LEU A 379 9.67 27.53 5.34
C LEU A 379 9.40 28.86 4.60
N LEU A 380 9.60 28.86 3.28
CA LEU A 380 9.48 30.04 2.41
C LEU A 380 8.02 30.48 2.21
N ASP A 381 7.11 29.53 2.02
CA ASP A 381 5.67 29.78 1.90
C ASP A 381 4.83 28.54 2.27
N ILE A 382 3.52 28.71 2.44
CA ILE A 382 2.57 27.59 2.44
C ILE A 382 1.60 27.83 1.28
N ALA A 383 1.70 26.99 0.25
CA ALA A 383 0.81 26.98 -0.89
C ALA A 383 -0.27 25.90 -0.72
N VAL A 384 -1.23 25.84 -1.64
CA VAL A 384 -2.30 24.83 -1.68
C VAL A 384 -2.41 24.22 -3.06
N ASN A 385 -2.68 22.90 -3.15
CA ASN A 385 -3.13 22.26 -4.39
C ASN A 385 -4.63 21.92 -4.28
N VAL A 386 -5.33 21.93 -5.42
CA VAL A 386 -6.73 21.52 -5.57
C VAL A 386 -6.74 20.17 -6.28
N GLY A 387 -6.95 19.09 -5.54
CA GLY A 387 -6.89 17.71 -6.06
C GLY A 387 -8.16 17.27 -6.82
N ARG A 388 -8.13 16.06 -7.38
CA ARG A 388 -9.20 15.47 -8.25
C ARG A 388 -10.65 15.55 -7.73
N THR A 389 -10.87 15.52 -6.41
CA THR A 389 -12.21 15.64 -5.76
C THR A 389 -12.39 17.00 -5.05
N GLY A 390 -11.77 18.04 -5.58
CA GLY A 390 -11.86 19.42 -5.11
C GLY A 390 -11.15 19.72 -3.80
N ARG A 391 -10.66 18.72 -3.05
CA ARG A 391 -9.92 18.88 -1.78
C ARG A 391 -8.78 19.88 -1.95
N VAL A 392 -8.75 20.89 -1.10
CA VAL A 392 -7.70 21.91 -1.07
C VAL A 392 -6.71 21.54 0.03
N THR A 393 -5.54 21.06 -0.37
CA THR A 393 -4.52 20.54 0.55
C THR A 393 -3.34 21.52 0.64
N PRO A 394 -3.02 22.05 1.84
CA PRO A 394 -1.84 22.89 2.05
C PRO A 394 -0.55 22.08 2.03
N PHE A 395 0.51 22.67 1.50
CA PHE A 395 1.87 22.14 1.50
C PHE A 395 2.88 23.27 1.73
N GLY A 396 3.91 22.99 2.54
CA GLY A 396 5.01 23.92 2.76
C GLY A 396 5.98 23.89 1.59
N ILE A 397 6.41 25.08 1.16
CA ILE A 397 7.52 25.30 0.23
C ILE A 397 8.72 25.77 1.05
N MET A 398 9.86 25.11 0.90
CA MET A 398 11.04 25.29 1.78
C MET A 398 12.30 25.60 0.98
N GLU A 399 13.32 26.14 1.64
CA GLU A 399 14.68 26.18 1.09
C GLU A 399 15.17 24.73 0.85
N PRO A 400 15.64 24.38 -0.37
CA PRO A 400 15.99 23.00 -0.70
C PRO A 400 17.11 22.43 0.18
N VAL A 401 16.79 21.43 1.00
CA VAL A 401 17.69 20.82 1.98
C VAL A 401 17.83 19.31 1.71
N LYS A 402 18.98 18.71 2.04
CA LYS A 402 19.13 17.24 1.96
C LYS A 402 18.61 16.58 3.24
N VAL A 403 17.87 15.49 3.08
CA VAL A 403 17.34 14.65 4.16
C VAL A 403 17.39 13.19 3.70
N ALA A 404 18.04 12.29 4.42
CA ALA A 404 18.19 10.87 4.05
C ALA A 404 18.46 10.67 2.53
N GLY A 405 19.64 11.13 2.08
CA GLY A 405 20.11 11.03 0.69
C GLY A 405 19.57 12.09 -0.30
N SER A 406 18.26 12.39 -0.30
CA SER A 406 17.63 13.22 -1.35
C SER A 406 17.36 14.67 -0.93
N THR A 407 17.23 15.56 -1.92
CA THR A 407 16.91 16.98 -1.70
C THR A 407 15.39 17.19 -1.64
N VAL A 408 14.92 17.83 -0.58
CA VAL A 408 13.51 18.21 -0.36
C VAL A 408 13.36 19.73 -0.46
N GLY A 409 12.39 20.19 -1.25
CA GLY A 409 11.94 21.59 -1.26
C GLY A 409 10.44 21.77 -0.98
N MET A 410 9.68 20.69 -0.81
CA MET A 410 8.24 20.73 -0.52
C MET A 410 7.83 19.58 0.42
N ALA A 411 6.84 19.81 1.29
CA ALA A 411 6.29 18.82 2.21
C ALA A 411 4.80 19.06 2.43
N THR A 412 4.02 17.99 2.63
CA THR A 412 2.57 18.12 2.89
C THR A 412 2.30 18.71 4.27
N LEU A 413 1.21 19.48 4.39
CA LEU A 413 0.64 19.91 5.67
C LEU A 413 -0.81 19.41 5.85
N HIS A 414 -1.25 18.47 5.00
CA HIS A 414 -2.51 17.72 5.04
C HIS A 414 -3.80 18.56 4.92
N ASN A 415 -4.11 19.40 5.90
CA ASN A 415 -5.27 20.29 5.95
C ASN A 415 -4.99 21.54 6.81
N GLN A 416 -5.89 22.51 6.81
CA GLN A 416 -5.74 23.78 7.52
C GLN A 416 -5.57 23.64 9.05
N ASP A 417 -6.09 22.57 9.66
CA ASP A 417 -6.11 22.39 11.11
C ASP A 417 -4.84 21.67 11.59
N VAL A 418 -4.24 20.83 10.76
CA VAL A 418 -2.87 20.33 10.96
C VAL A 418 -1.84 21.46 10.86
N VAL A 419 -2.01 22.45 9.97
CA VAL A 419 -1.16 23.66 9.96
C VAL A 419 -1.24 24.40 11.30
N LYS A 420 -2.45 24.62 11.82
CA LYS A 420 -2.68 25.27 13.13
C LYS A 420 -2.10 24.46 14.28
N ALA A 421 -2.32 23.14 14.30
CA ALA A 421 -1.86 22.24 15.36
C ALA A 421 -0.33 22.11 15.41
N LYS A 422 0.35 22.04 14.24
CA LYS A 422 1.81 22.11 14.16
C LYS A 422 2.37 23.51 14.45
N GLY A 423 1.51 24.54 14.49
CA GLY A 423 1.87 25.90 14.92
C GLY A 423 2.88 26.60 14.01
N VAL A 424 3.05 26.12 12.77
CA VAL A 424 4.03 26.65 11.80
C VAL A 424 3.55 27.95 11.17
N LYS A 425 4.48 28.89 10.98
CA LYS A 425 4.29 30.19 10.35
C LYS A 425 5.26 30.32 9.19
N ILE A 426 4.81 30.99 8.14
CA ILE A 426 5.61 31.22 6.94
C ILE A 426 6.76 32.17 7.30
N GLY A 427 7.98 31.77 6.94
CA GLY A 427 9.23 32.38 7.37
C GLY A 427 9.96 31.63 8.48
N ASP A 428 9.32 30.70 9.19
CA ASP A 428 9.97 29.89 10.25
C ASP A 428 11.16 29.10 9.73
N ILE A 429 12.14 28.85 10.60
CA ILE A 429 12.96 27.64 10.50
C ILE A 429 12.12 26.48 11.04
N VAL A 430 11.88 25.47 10.22
CA VAL A 430 11.10 24.27 10.57
C VAL A 430 12.01 23.05 10.71
N VAL A 431 11.62 22.16 11.61
CA VAL A 431 12.11 20.79 11.67
C VAL A 431 11.44 20.02 10.54
N LEU A 432 12.26 19.58 9.59
CA LEU A 432 11.88 18.72 8.49
C LEU A 432 12.58 17.39 8.72
N ARG A 433 11.81 16.32 8.86
CA ARG A 433 12.33 14.97 8.65
C ARG A 433 11.87 14.48 7.29
N LYS A 434 12.48 13.40 6.83
CA LYS A 434 11.63 12.40 6.21
C LYS A 434 11.07 11.56 7.34
N ALA A 435 9.77 11.35 7.38
CA ALA A 435 9.32 10.15 8.05
C ALA A 435 10.00 8.98 7.32
N GLY A 436 10.47 7.95 8.05
CA GLY A 436 11.20 6.75 7.54
C GLY A 436 11.67 6.82 6.08
N ASP A 437 12.59 7.75 5.85
CA ASP A 437 13.43 7.90 4.65
C ASP A 437 12.78 8.21 3.30
N VAL A 438 11.44 8.40 3.22
CA VAL A 438 10.75 8.72 1.94
C VAL A 438 9.84 9.96 1.94
N ILE A 439 8.67 9.99 2.61
CA ILE A 439 7.85 11.23 2.63
C ILE A 439 8.59 12.31 3.43
N PRO A 440 8.72 13.55 2.90
CA PRO A 440 9.16 14.68 3.69
C PRO A 440 8.00 15.24 4.54
N GLU A 441 8.21 15.31 5.85
CA GLU A 441 7.22 15.78 6.82
C GLU A 441 7.78 16.97 7.62
N ILE A 442 7.10 18.12 7.56
CA ILE A 442 7.34 19.22 8.49
C ILE A 442 6.80 18.80 9.85
N VAL A 443 7.67 18.60 10.84
CA VAL A 443 7.29 18.21 12.20
C VAL A 443 6.70 19.41 12.95
N GLY A 444 7.41 20.54 12.91
CA GLY A 444 7.03 21.77 13.60
C GLY A 444 8.10 22.87 13.50
N PRO A 445 7.87 24.04 14.13
CA PRO A 445 8.79 25.18 14.08
C PRO A 445 9.90 25.09 15.12
N VAL A 446 11.12 25.52 14.76
CA VAL A 446 12.22 25.73 15.71
C VAL A 446 11.99 27.05 16.45
N LEU A 447 11.10 27.02 17.45
CA LEU A 447 10.58 28.21 18.15
C LEU A 447 11.67 29.20 18.62
N ALA A 448 12.82 28.70 19.07
CA ALA A 448 13.95 29.53 19.52
C ALA A 448 14.55 30.45 18.43
N LEU A 449 14.30 30.15 17.14
CA LEU A 449 14.78 30.92 15.98
C LEU A 449 13.68 31.81 15.35
N ARG A 450 12.44 31.73 15.82
CA ARG A 450 11.27 32.42 15.23
C ARG A 450 11.40 33.94 15.28
N ASP A 451 11.72 34.48 16.45
CA ASP A 451 11.86 35.93 16.67
C ASP A 451 13.14 36.52 16.03
N GLN A 452 13.95 35.68 15.40
CA GLN A 452 15.20 36.04 14.72
C GLN A 452 15.04 36.13 13.18
N GLN A 453 13.84 35.91 12.65
CA GLN A 453 13.58 35.90 11.21
C GLN A 453 13.35 37.31 10.65
N ASP A 454 14.05 37.61 9.55
CA ASP A 454 13.80 38.74 8.67
C ASP A 454 13.39 38.20 7.26
N PRO A 455 12.25 38.64 6.69
CA PRO A 455 11.16 39.36 7.37
C PRO A 455 10.54 38.52 8.51
N PRO A 456 9.86 39.16 9.48
CA PRO A 456 9.16 38.46 10.57
C PRO A 456 8.15 37.43 10.05
N VAL A 457 8.01 36.33 10.78
CA VAL A 457 7.14 35.21 10.37
C VAL A 457 5.66 35.61 10.35
N ARG A 458 4.90 35.06 9.40
CA ARG A 458 3.47 35.35 9.20
C ARG A 458 2.61 34.09 9.25
N ASP A 459 1.39 34.21 9.76
CA ASP A 459 0.42 33.11 9.74
C ASP A 459 0.01 32.72 8.32
N PHE A 460 -0.25 31.43 8.13
CA PHE A 460 -0.95 30.93 6.96
C PHE A 460 -2.45 31.15 7.14
N VAL A 461 -3.08 31.74 6.12
CA VAL A 461 -4.54 31.87 6.03
C VAL A 461 -4.99 30.96 4.89
N MET A 462 -5.82 29.98 5.22
CA MET A 462 -6.46 29.12 4.22
C MET A 462 -7.30 29.99 3.28
N PRO A 463 -7.15 29.90 1.95
CA PRO A 463 -7.93 30.72 1.04
C PRO A 463 -9.43 30.41 1.14
N THR A 464 -10.27 31.42 0.95
CA THR A 464 -11.74 31.29 0.93
C THR A 464 -12.29 30.97 -0.46
N GLU A 465 -11.49 31.15 -1.50
CA GLU A 465 -11.83 30.93 -2.91
C GLU A 465 -10.84 29.96 -3.55
N CYS A 466 -11.29 29.20 -4.55
CA CYS A 466 -10.46 28.22 -5.23
C CYS A 466 -9.35 28.92 -6.04
N PRO A 467 -8.05 28.66 -5.75
CA PRO A 467 -6.94 29.30 -6.46
C PRO A 467 -6.86 28.93 -7.95
N SER A 468 -7.64 27.93 -8.40
CA SER A 468 -7.72 27.50 -9.79
C SER A 468 -8.93 28.06 -10.56
N CYS A 469 -9.98 28.56 -9.90
CA CYS A 469 -11.22 28.97 -10.60
C CYS A 469 -12.10 30.01 -9.87
N GLY A 470 -11.65 30.58 -8.75
CA GLY A 470 -12.38 31.63 -8.00
C GLY A 470 -13.63 31.16 -7.26
N THR A 471 -14.12 29.93 -7.47
CA THR A 471 -15.31 29.42 -6.78
C THR A 471 -15.08 29.41 -5.26
N PRO A 472 -15.99 29.97 -4.44
CA PRO A 472 -15.93 29.89 -2.98
C PRO A 472 -15.77 28.44 -2.51
N LEU A 473 -14.90 28.24 -1.52
CA LEU A 473 -14.59 26.92 -0.98
C LEU A 473 -15.51 26.58 0.19
N ALA A 474 -15.87 25.30 0.31
CA ALA A 474 -16.78 24.80 1.34
C ALA A 474 -16.38 23.38 1.81
N PRO A 475 -16.78 22.94 3.02
CA PRO A 475 -16.77 21.52 3.39
C PRO A 475 -17.56 20.66 2.38
N GLY A 476 -17.18 19.40 2.19
CA GLY A 476 -17.88 18.49 1.27
C GLY A 476 -19.23 17.98 1.78
N LYS A 477 -19.36 17.78 3.10
CA LYS A 477 -20.61 17.59 3.85
C LYS A 477 -20.48 18.35 5.18
N GLU A 478 -21.57 18.57 5.91
CA GLU A 478 -21.48 19.24 7.22
C GLU A 478 -20.61 18.41 8.18
N GLY A 479 -19.56 19.03 8.75
CA GLY A 479 -18.53 18.34 9.54
C GLY A 479 -17.27 17.89 8.78
N ASP A 480 -17.20 17.97 7.44
CA ASP A 480 -15.95 17.70 6.69
C ASP A 480 -14.85 18.70 7.13
N VAL A 481 -13.76 18.19 7.73
CA VAL A 481 -12.55 18.99 8.05
C VAL A 481 -11.83 19.46 6.77
N ASP A 482 -12.01 18.71 5.67
CA ASP A 482 -11.46 19.05 4.36
C ASP A 482 -12.32 20.08 3.63
N ILE A 483 -11.76 21.27 3.47
CA ILE A 483 -12.29 22.31 2.58
C ILE A 483 -12.07 21.91 1.11
N ARG A 484 -13.11 22.08 0.27
CA ARG A 484 -13.18 21.65 -1.12
C ARG A 484 -13.65 22.76 -2.06
N CYS A 485 -13.24 22.67 -3.32
CA CYS A 485 -13.85 23.41 -4.42
C CYS A 485 -15.09 22.67 -4.93
N PRO A 486 -16.31 23.22 -4.79
CA PRO A 486 -17.54 22.54 -5.21
C PRO A 486 -17.76 22.54 -6.74
N ASN A 487 -16.98 23.33 -7.51
CA ASN A 487 -17.03 23.31 -8.96
C ASN A 487 -16.29 22.08 -9.53
N ALA A 488 -16.87 20.90 -9.37
CA ALA A 488 -16.32 19.65 -9.90
C ALA A 488 -16.21 19.69 -11.44
N LYS A 489 -17.23 20.20 -12.14
CA LYS A 489 -17.31 20.16 -13.60
C LYS A 489 -16.20 20.96 -14.30
N SER A 490 -16.05 22.25 -13.97
CA SER A 490 -15.21 23.17 -14.77
C SER A 490 -14.00 23.76 -14.03
N CYS A 491 -13.65 23.30 -12.82
CA CYS A 491 -12.41 23.72 -12.17
C CYS A 491 -11.18 23.15 -12.92
N PRO A 492 -10.27 23.98 -13.48
CA PRO A 492 -9.17 23.50 -14.32
C PRO A 492 -8.22 22.55 -13.61
N SER A 493 -7.92 22.78 -12.32
CA SER A 493 -7.11 21.85 -11.52
C SER A 493 -7.82 20.52 -11.30
N GLN A 494 -9.13 20.50 -11.01
CA GLN A 494 -9.86 19.23 -10.87
C GLN A 494 -9.86 18.44 -12.19
N LEU A 495 -10.08 19.11 -13.33
CA LEU A 495 -10.00 18.50 -14.65
C LEU A 495 -8.61 17.91 -14.96
N ARG A 496 -7.53 18.67 -14.72
CA ARG A 496 -6.13 18.18 -14.84
C ARG A 496 -5.91 16.93 -13.99
N GLU A 497 -6.33 16.97 -12.73
CA GLU A 497 -6.12 15.89 -11.76
C GLU A 497 -6.93 14.64 -12.12
N ARG A 498 -8.14 14.79 -12.68
CA ARG A 498 -8.92 13.67 -13.23
C ARG A 498 -8.29 13.09 -14.49
N VAL A 499 -7.91 13.92 -15.47
CA VAL A 499 -7.20 13.47 -16.70
C VAL A 499 -5.89 12.75 -16.36
N PHE A 500 -5.14 13.22 -15.36
CA PHE A 500 -3.95 12.52 -14.87
C PHE A 500 -4.26 11.22 -14.12
N HIS A 501 -5.31 11.19 -13.29
CA HIS A 501 -5.77 9.98 -12.60
C HIS A 501 -6.23 8.88 -13.58
N VAL A 502 -6.95 9.26 -14.64
CA VAL A 502 -7.42 8.37 -15.72
C VAL A 502 -6.26 7.60 -16.38
N ALA A 503 -5.08 8.21 -16.47
CA ALA A 503 -3.86 7.59 -17.01
C ALA A 503 -3.14 6.61 -16.06
N SER A 504 -3.48 6.60 -14.77
CA SER A 504 -2.74 5.84 -13.75
C SER A 504 -2.76 4.32 -13.97
N ARG A 505 -1.75 3.60 -13.43
CA ARG A 505 -1.62 2.14 -13.50
C ARG A 505 -2.84 1.38 -12.93
N GLY A 506 -3.56 1.98 -11.98
CA GLY A 506 -4.80 1.43 -11.43
C GLY A 506 -6.05 1.67 -12.30
N ALA A 507 -5.98 2.66 -13.19
CA ALA A 507 -6.99 3.01 -14.18
C ALA A 507 -6.59 2.44 -15.56
N PHE A 508 -6.40 3.27 -16.59
CA PHE A 508 -6.14 2.80 -17.97
C PHE A 508 -4.67 2.49 -18.30
N ASP A 509 -3.70 2.80 -17.43
CA ASP A 509 -2.28 2.47 -17.64
C ASP A 509 -1.70 3.07 -18.95
N ILE A 510 -1.68 4.41 -18.99
CA ILE A 510 -1.27 5.25 -20.15
C ILE A 510 0.03 6.00 -19.79
N GLU A 511 1.18 5.35 -19.94
CA GLU A 511 2.48 5.88 -19.52
C GLU A 511 2.85 7.23 -20.19
N ALA A 512 2.36 7.50 -21.40
CA ALA A 512 2.62 8.76 -22.11
C ALA A 512 1.81 9.96 -21.57
N LEU A 513 0.74 9.74 -20.79
CA LEU A 513 -0.13 10.78 -20.23
C LEU A 513 0.32 11.20 -18.81
N GLY A 514 1.61 11.54 -18.69
CA GLY A 514 2.17 12.09 -17.44
C GLY A 514 1.62 13.49 -17.09
N TRP A 515 1.97 13.98 -15.90
CA TRP A 515 1.45 15.25 -15.35
C TRP A 515 1.60 16.46 -16.29
N GLU A 516 2.77 16.65 -16.91
CA GLU A 516 2.95 17.74 -17.90
C GLU A 516 2.05 17.60 -19.13
N ALA A 517 1.71 16.37 -19.53
CA ALA A 517 0.79 16.12 -20.65
C ALA A 517 -0.66 16.41 -20.24
N ALA A 518 -1.07 16.04 -19.02
CA ALA A 518 -2.37 16.43 -18.48
C ALA A 518 -2.52 17.95 -18.34
N VAL A 519 -1.45 18.67 -17.95
CA VAL A 519 -1.39 20.14 -18.01
C VAL A 519 -1.51 20.63 -19.45
N ALA A 520 -0.74 20.10 -20.40
CA ALA A 520 -0.78 20.53 -21.80
C ALA A 520 -2.14 20.28 -22.48
N LEU A 521 -2.90 19.26 -22.07
CA LEU A 521 -4.24 18.97 -22.59
C LEU A 521 -5.35 19.85 -21.99
N THR A 522 -5.19 20.34 -20.76
CA THR A 522 -6.28 21.00 -19.99
C THR A 522 -6.02 22.48 -19.69
N GLN A 523 -4.76 22.87 -19.58
CA GLN A 523 -4.27 24.21 -19.21
C GLN A 523 -2.98 24.57 -20.00
N PRO A 524 -2.98 24.53 -21.35
CA PRO A 524 -1.84 24.99 -22.15
C PRO A 524 -1.72 26.52 -22.12
N THR A 525 -0.63 27.04 -22.72
CA THR A 525 -0.46 28.49 -22.92
C THR A 525 -1.06 28.96 -24.26
N GLU A 526 -1.06 28.09 -25.26
CA GLU A 526 -1.88 28.18 -26.48
C GLU A 526 -2.30 26.75 -26.88
N PRO A 527 -3.49 26.52 -27.48
CA PRO A 527 -4.57 27.46 -27.76
C PRO A 527 -5.29 27.99 -26.49
N GLU A 528 -6.13 29.01 -26.66
CA GLU A 528 -6.93 29.62 -25.57
C GLU A 528 -8.02 28.68 -25.03
N VAL A 529 -8.67 27.92 -25.92
CA VAL A 529 -9.55 26.81 -25.55
C VAL A 529 -8.71 25.53 -25.53
N PRO A 530 -8.57 24.83 -24.40
CA PRO A 530 -7.72 23.64 -24.30
C PRO A 530 -8.31 22.46 -25.11
N PRO A 531 -7.48 21.50 -25.60
CA PRO A 531 -7.96 20.28 -26.24
C PRO A 531 -8.98 19.49 -25.39
N LEU A 532 -8.77 19.45 -24.07
CA LEU A 532 -9.72 18.87 -23.12
C LEU A 532 -10.30 19.96 -22.21
N VAL A 533 -11.58 20.28 -22.45
CA VAL A 533 -12.47 20.99 -21.51
C VAL A 533 -13.27 20.03 -20.61
N SER A 534 -13.21 18.73 -20.90
CA SER A 534 -13.81 17.61 -20.16
C SER A 534 -13.06 16.33 -20.50
N GLU A 535 -12.88 15.43 -19.53
CA GLU A 535 -12.33 14.09 -19.74
C GLU A 535 -13.19 13.20 -20.65
N ALA A 536 -14.46 13.57 -20.89
CA ALA A 536 -15.36 12.89 -21.83
C ALA A 536 -14.79 12.84 -23.26
N ALA A 537 -13.97 13.83 -23.64
CA ALA A 537 -13.35 13.94 -24.96
C ALA A 537 -11.99 13.21 -25.09
N LEU A 538 -11.48 12.56 -24.03
CA LEU A 538 -10.12 11.98 -24.01
C LEU A 538 -9.87 10.97 -25.14
N PHE A 539 -10.87 10.14 -25.45
CA PHE A 539 -10.79 9.11 -26.49
C PHE A 539 -11.23 9.59 -27.89
N ASP A 540 -11.68 10.85 -27.99
CA ASP A 540 -12.04 11.53 -29.24
C ASP A 540 -10.89 12.39 -29.80
N LEU A 541 -9.79 12.56 -29.04
CA LEU A 541 -8.65 13.40 -29.42
C LEU A 541 -8.02 12.95 -30.75
N THR A 542 -7.72 13.92 -31.61
CA THR A 542 -6.96 13.73 -32.85
C THR A 542 -5.54 14.29 -32.74
N PRO A 543 -4.58 13.87 -33.58
CA PRO A 543 -3.26 14.51 -33.68
C PRO A 543 -3.38 16.02 -33.97
N GLU A 544 -4.34 16.40 -34.81
CA GLU A 544 -4.63 17.79 -35.21
C GLU A 544 -5.01 18.68 -34.02
N ASP A 545 -5.74 18.18 -33.03
CA ASP A 545 -6.05 18.89 -31.77
C ASP A 545 -4.79 19.18 -30.94
N LEU A 546 -3.73 18.38 -31.12
CA LEU A 546 -2.49 18.45 -30.35
C LEU A 546 -1.38 19.26 -31.05
N GLU A 547 -1.50 19.57 -32.34
CA GLU A 547 -0.54 20.43 -33.05
C GLU A 547 -0.48 21.89 -32.52
N PRO A 548 -1.60 22.60 -32.24
CA PRO A 548 -1.52 23.97 -31.74
C PRO A 548 -1.00 24.08 -30.30
N VAL A 549 -0.94 22.96 -29.56
CA VAL A 549 -0.66 22.92 -28.12
C VAL A 549 0.78 23.32 -27.80
N LYS A 550 0.92 24.45 -27.11
CA LYS A 550 2.19 25.00 -26.64
C LYS A 550 2.16 25.27 -25.14
N ILE A 551 3.28 25.01 -24.49
CA ILE A 551 3.51 25.36 -23.09
C ILE A 551 4.70 26.31 -22.95
N ARG A 552 4.65 27.15 -21.91
CA ARG A 552 5.78 27.97 -21.48
C ARG A 552 6.81 27.10 -20.76
N ARG A 553 8.01 26.94 -21.35
CA ARG A 553 9.16 26.28 -20.72
C ARG A 553 10.32 27.25 -20.54
N GLU A 554 11.16 26.99 -19.54
CA GLU A 554 12.39 27.76 -19.34
C GLU A 554 13.46 27.35 -20.38
N LYS A 555 14.12 28.34 -20.99
CA LYS A 555 15.25 28.11 -21.89
C LYS A 555 16.42 27.55 -21.08
N ARG A 556 17.07 26.51 -21.60
CA ARG A 556 18.31 25.96 -21.04
C ARG A 556 19.49 26.19 -21.96
N SER A 557 20.59 26.68 -21.42
CA SER A 557 21.86 26.85 -22.13
C SER A 557 22.88 25.86 -21.56
N LYS A 558 23.39 24.94 -22.38
CA LYS A 558 24.26 23.83 -21.95
C LYS A 558 23.68 23.03 -20.75
N GLY A 559 22.36 22.83 -20.73
CA GLY A 559 21.63 22.16 -19.65
C GLY A 559 21.24 23.04 -18.46
N VAL A 560 21.95 24.16 -18.25
CA VAL A 560 21.71 25.11 -17.15
C VAL A 560 20.45 25.95 -17.46
N PRO A 561 19.52 26.13 -16.50
CA PRO A 561 18.41 27.09 -16.63
C PRO A 561 18.93 28.53 -16.81
N THR A 562 18.14 29.43 -17.40
CA THR A 562 18.59 30.78 -17.80
C THR A 562 17.75 31.93 -17.25
N GLY A 563 16.65 31.65 -16.56
CA GLY A 563 15.63 32.62 -16.15
C GLY A 563 14.73 33.11 -17.30
N GLU A 564 15.15 32.97 -18.56
CA GLU A 564 14.32 33.26 -19.72
C GLU A 564 13.36 32.11 -20.02
N PHE A 565 12.11 32.43 -20.36
CA PHE A 565 11.12 31.46 -20.81
C PHE A 565 10.84 31.62 -22.30
N GLU A 566 10.51 30.52 -22.98
CA GLU A 566 9.93 30.52 -24.31
C GLU A 566 8.67 29.66 -24.40
N LEU A 567 7.88 29.92 -25.43
CA LEU A 567 6.70 29.14 -25.76
C LEU A 567 7.09 28.05 -26.77
N VAL A 568 6.86 26.78 -26.43
CA VAL A 568 7.23 25.63 -27.27
C VAL A 568 6.06 24.68 -27.47
N PRO A 569 5.90 24.08 -28.67
CA PRO A 569 4.95 22.99 -28.86
C PRO A 569 5.27 21.83 -27.91
N TYR A 570 4.24 21.20 -27.35
CA TYR A 570 4.41 20.08 -26.42
C TYR A 570 4.37 18.73 -27.13
N PHE A 571 3.29 18.47 -27.88
CA PHE A 571 3.06 17.19 -28.56
C PHE A 571 3.73 17.09 -29.95
N TYR A 572 4.29 18.19 -30.47
CA TYR A 572 4.90 18.27 -31.79
C TYR A 572 6.34 18.77 -31.73
N SER A 573 7.18 18.38 -32.69
CA SER A 573 8.54 18.89 -32.80
C SER A 573 8.57 20.33 -33.33
N LYS A 574 9.33 21.22 -32.68
CA LYS A 574 9.52 22.62 -33.10
C LYS A 574 9.97 22.71 -34.58
N GLY A 575 9.04 23.07 -35.46
CA GLY A 575 9.26 23.14 -36.90
C GLY A 575 10.32 24.18 -37.30
N THR A 576 10.95 23.97 -38.45
CA THR A 576 11.99 24.84 -39.01
C THR A 576 11.81 25.00 -40.52
N ALA A 577 12.48 25.99 -41.12
CA ALA A 577 12.45 26.21 -42.57
C ALA A 577 13.02 25.05 -43.44
N LYS A 578 13.52 23.97 -42.82
CA LYS A 578 13.99 22.75 -43.51
C LYS A 578 13.25 21.47 -43.10
N THR A 579 12.53 21.48 -41.98
CA THR A 579 11.88 20.31 -41.39
C THR A 579 10.54 20.74 -40.82
N PRO A 580 9.41 20.24 -41.34
CA PRO A 580 8.08 20.62 -40.84
C PRO A 580 7.86 20.16 -39.40
N SER A 581 6.83 20.75 -38.78
CA SER A 581 6.22 20.24 -37.55
C SER A 581 5.75 18.79 -37.76
N LYS A 582 5.84 17.95 -36.72
CA LYS A 582 5.29 16.58 -36.71
C LYS A 582 5.12 16.06 -35.27
N PRO A 583 4.26 15.06 -35.02
CA PRO A 583 4.12 14.45 -33.69
C PRO A 583 5.46 13.95 -33.13
N THR A 584 5.63 14.07 -31.80
CA THR A 584 6.75 13.42 -31.10
C THR A 584 6.55 11.90 -30.99
N ALA A 585 7.62 11.17 -30.68
CA ALA A 585 7.51 9.74 -30.37
C ALA A 585 6.59 9.46 -29.16
N THR A 586 6.61 10.34 -28.15
CA THR A 586 5.71 10.28 -26.99
C THR A 586 4.25 10.50 -27.40
N THR A 587 3.98 11.38 -28.36
CA THR A 587 2.62 11.61 -28.90
C THR A 587 2.13 10.40 -29.69
N GLY A 588 2.99 9.77 -30.50
CA GLY A 588 2.65 8.50 -31.15
C GLY A 588 2.38 7.37 -30.14
N LYS A 589 3.14 7.33 -29.03
CA LYS A 589 2.88 6.41 -27.91
C LYS A 589 1.54 6.69 -27.24
N LEU A 590 1.21 7.96 -26.98
CA LEU A 590 -0.06 8.38 -26.37
C LEU A 590 -1.28 7.84 -27.13
N PHE A 591 -1.33 8.01 -28.45
CA PHE A 591 -2.45 7.48 -29.24
C PHE A 591 -2.52 5.94 -29.25
N ASN A 592 -1.37 5.26 -29.33
CA ASN A 592 -1.34 3.78 -29.20
C ASN A 592 -1.83 3.31 -27.81
N GLU A 593 -1.53 4.05 -26.76
CA GLU A 593 -1.97 3.75 -25.38
C GLU A 593 -3.43 4.12 -25.14
N LEU A 594 -3.98 5.14 -25.79
CA LEU A 594 -5.41 5.45 -25.79
C LEU A 594 -6.23 4.33 -26.47
N GLU A 595 -5.74 3.72 -27.55
CA GLU A 595 -6.40 2.53 -28.13
C GLU A 595 -6.26 1.28 -27.25
N LYS A 596 -5.10 1.06 -26.60
CA LYS A 596 -4.92 0.01 -25.57
C LYS A 596 -5.84 0.22 -24.35
N ALA A 597 -6.11 1.47 -24.00
CA ALA A 597 -6.97 1.83 -22.87
C ALA A 597 -8.44 1.46 -23.12
N LYS A 598 -8.93 1.54 -24.37
CA LYS A 598 -10.29 1.13 -24.74
C LYS A 598 -10.60 -0.34 -24.46
N THR A 599 -9.60 -1.22 -24.49
CA THR A 599 -9.77 -2.67 -24.27
C THR A 599 -9.64 -3.11 -22.80
N GLN A 600 -9.40 -2.19 -21.87
CA GLN A 600 -9.27 -2.51 -20.44
C GLN A 600 -10.61 -3.02 -19.85
N PRO A 601 -10.58 -3.92 -18.85
CA PRO A 601 -11.79 -4.45 -18.23
C PRO A 601 -12.63 -3.36 -17.54
N LEU A 602 -13.93 -3.61 -17.39
CA LEU A 602 -14.92 -2.66 -16.86
C LEU A 602 -14.51 -2.08 -15.49
N TRP A 603 -13.85 -2.86 -14.64
CA TRP A 603 -13.37 -2.37 -13.34
C TRP A 603 -12.31 -1.26 -13.46
N ARG A 604 -11.48 -1.26 -14.51
CA ARG A 604 -10.51 -0.17 -14.78
C ARG A 604 -11.22 1.09 -15.28
N VAL A 605 -12.31 0.94 -16.04
CA VAL A 605 -13.17 2.06 -16.44
C VAL A 605 -13.79 2.72 -15.20
N LEU A 606 -14.35 1.94 -14.27
CA LEU A 606 -14.92 2.44 -13.00
C LEU A 606 -13.88 3.19 -12.16
N VAL A 607 -12.64 2.67 -12.04
CA VAL A 607 -11.54 3.40 -11.36
C VAL A 607 -11.21 4.70 -12.10
N ALA A 608 -11.18 4.70 -13.44
CA ALA A 608 -10.86 5.88 -14.24
C ALA A 608 -11.87 7.03 -14.04
N LEU A 609 -13.16 6.74 -13.83
CA LEU A 609 -14.20 7.74 -13.55
C LEU A 609 -13.98 8.54 -12.25
N SER A 610 -13.03 8.14 -11.38
CA SER A 610 -12.63 8.88 -10.17
C SER A 610 -13.77 9.14 -9.16
N ILE A 611 -14.78 8.28 -9.12
CA ILE A 611 -15.95 8.38 -8.24
C ILE A 611 -15.50 8.33 -6.76
N ARG A 612 -16.10 9.17 -5.89
CA ARG A 612 -15.74 9.25 -4.46
C ARG A 612 -15.97 7.88 -3.80
N HIS A 613 -15.02 7.42 -2.98
CA HIS A 613 -14.99 6.09 -2.33
C HIS A 613 -14.90 4.85 -3.25
N VAL A 614 -14.99 4.98 -4.58
CA VAL A 614 -14.93 3.83 -5.50
C VAL A 614 -13.47 3.47 -5.82
N GLY A 615 -12.85 2.69 -4.95
CA GLY A 615 -11.51 2.12 -5.17
C GLY A 615 -11.49 0.92 -6.14
N PRO A 616 -10.30 0.37 -6.46
CA PRO A 616 -10.16 -0.82 -7.31
C PRO A 616 -10.90 -2.06 -6.78
N ARG A 617 -10.98 -2.23 -5.45
CA ARG A 617 -11.75 -3.32 -4.80
C ARG A 617 -13.24 -3.24 -5.15
N ALA A 618 -13.88 -2.13 -4.81
CA ALA A 618 -15.30 -1.87 -5.12
C ALA A 618 -15.55 -1.96 -6.64
N SER A 619 -14.66 -1.39 -7.45
CA SER A 619 -14.75 -1.45 -8.92
C SER A 619 -14.74 -2.88 -9.47
N ARG A 620 -13.87 -3.76 -8.95
CA ARG A 620 -13.83 -5.18 -9.33
C ARG A 620 -15.09 -5.92 -8.86
N ALA A 621 -15.56 -5.66 -7.63
CA ALA A 621 -16.77 -6.28 -7.10
C ALA A 621 -18.01 -5.91 -7.94
N LEU A 622 -18.17 -4.63 -8.27
CA LEU A 622 -19.26 -4.11 -9.12
C LEU A 622 -19.20 -4.68 -10.54
N ALA A 623 -18.03 -4.66 -11.18
CA ALA A 623 -17.85 -5.23 -12.52
C ALA A 623 -18.15 -6.73 -12.55
N ASN A 624 -17.65 -7.50 -11.57
CA ASN A 624 -17.92 -8.93 -11.47
C ASN A 624 -19.41 -9.23 -11.24
N HIS A 625 -20.07 -8.47 -10.36
CA HIS A 625 -21.48 -8.68 -10.01
C HIS A 625 -22.44 -8.29 -11.15
N PHE A 626 -22.31 -7.07 -11.69
CA PHE A 626 -23.25 -6.51 -12.68
C PHE A 626 -22.83 -6.79 -14.14
N GLY A 627 -21.53 -6.87 -14.44
CA GLY A 627 -21.00 -7.26 -15.76
C GLY A 627 -21.07 -6.20 -16.86
N THR A 628 -21.93 -5.18 -16.73
CA THR A 628 -22.03 -4.05 -17.66
C THR A 628 -22.14 -2.72 -16.90
N MET A 629 -21.65 -1.64 -17.50
CA MET A 629 -21.81 -0.28 -16.98
C MET A 629 -23.30 0.08 -16.80
N ASP A 630 -24.16 -0.31 -17.76
CA ASP A 630 -25.58 0.01 -17.71
C ASP A 630 -26.32 -0.69 -16.57
N ALA A 631 -25.94 -1.93 -16.22
CA ALA A 631 -26.48 -2.61 -15.06
C ALA A 631 -26.08 -1.91 -13.74
N ILE A 632 -24.83 -1.43 -13.65
CA ILE A 632 -24.36 -0.64 -12.48
C ILE A 632 -25.10 0.71 -12.38
N ARG A 633 -25.34 1.40 -13.51
CA ARG A 633 -26.12 2.65 -13.55
C ARG A 633 -27.57 2.45 -13.09
N GLN A 634 -28.20 1.37 -13.56
CA GLN A 634 -29.62 1.08 -13.35
C GLN A 634 -29.93 0.51 -11.96
N ALA A 635 -28.99 -0.21 -11.33
CA ALA A 635 -29.16 -0.81 -10.01
C ALA A 635 -29.63 0.19 -8.93
N SER A 636 -30.46 -0.27 -7.99
CA SER A 636 -30.87 0.52 -6.83
C SER A 636 -29.71 0.76 -5.85
N GLU A 637 -29.89 1.66 -4.88
CA GLU A 637 -28.88 1.88 -3.84
C GLU A 637 -28.71 0.64 -2.96
N GLU A 638 -29.81 -0.06 -2.67
CA GLU A 638 -29.84 -1.32 -1.93
C GLU A 638 -29.18 -2.47 -2.71
N GLU A 639 -29.39 -2.55 -4.03
CA GLU A 639 -28.72 -3.53 -4.89
C GLU A 639 -27.20 -3.28 -4.95
N LEU A 640 -26.77 -2.03 -5.12
CA LEU A 640 -25.35 -1.65 -5.06
C LEU A 640 -24.74 -1.97 -3.68
N ALA A 641 -25.43 -1.62 -2.59
CA ALA A 641 -24.99 -1.87 -1.22
C ALA A 641 -25.04 -3.35 -0.79
N SER A 642 -25.60 -4.23 -1.63
CA SER A 642 -25.58 -5.69 -1.41
C SER A 642 -24.28 -6.36 -1.88
N VAL A 643 -23.47 -5.65 -2.67
CA VAL A 643 -22.23 -6.18 -3.25
C VAL A 643 -21.09 -6.20 -2.21
N ASP A 644 -20.37 -7.32 -2.14
CA ASP A 644 -19.29 -7.52 -1.17
C ASP A 644 -18.14 -6.50 -1.40
N GLY A 645 -17.89 -5.63 -0.42
CA GLY A 645 -16.95 -4.50 -0.55
C GLY A 645 -17.56 -3.22 -1.14
N VAL A 646 -18.89 -3.09 -1.19
CA VAL A 646 -19.62 -1.86 -1.55
C VAL A 646 -20.56 -1.51 -0.40
N GLY A 647 -20.11 -0.68 0.54
CA GLY A 647 -20.96 -0.18 1.64
C GLY A 647 -21.99 0.87 1.16
N PRO A 648 -22.99 1.21 2.00
CA PRO A 648 -23.98 2.25 1.67
C PRO A 648 -23.36 3.59 1.26
N THR A 649 -22.26 4.01 1.90
CA THR A 649 -21.49 5.21 1.52
C THR A 649 -21.01 5.19 0.07
N ILE A 650 -20.65 4.00 -0.44
CA ILE A 650 -20.17 3.80 -1.83
C ILE A 650 -21.37 3.72 -2.78
N ALA A 651 -22.44 3.02 -2.39
CA ALA A 651 -23.67 2.93 -3.16
C ALA A 651 -24.33 4.32 -3.38
N ALA A 652 -24.50 5.09 -2.30
CA ALA A 652 -24.98 6.46 -2.37
C ALA A 652 -24.06 7.34 -3.23
N ALA A 653 -22.73 7.27 -3.05
CA ALA A 653 -21.79 8.03 -3.89
C ALA A 653 -21.87 7.66 -5.38
N LEU A 654 -22.17 6.40 -5.73
CA LEU A 654 -22.44 5.98 -7.12
C LEU A 654 -23.75 6.58 -7.64
N LYS A 655 -24.85 6.53 -6.87
CA LYS A 655 -26.14 7.12 -7.29
C LYS A 655 -26.06 8.65 -7.38
N GLU A 656 -25.42 9.33 -6.42
CA GLU A 656 -25.09 10.76 -6.46
C GLU A 656 -24.29 11.10 -7.73
N TRP A 657 -23.27 10.30 -8.08
CA TRP A 657 -22.42 10.55 -9.25
C TRP A 657 -23.14 10.31 -10.58
N PHE A 658 -23.90 9.22 -10.73
CA PHE A 658 -24.65 8.92 -11.97
C PHE A 658 -25.87 9.83 -12.19
N ALA A 659 -26.31 10.60 -11.20
CA ALA A 659 -27.42 11.54 -11.33
C ALA A 659 -27.06 12.86 -12.05
N GLU A 660 -25.77 13.13 -12.25
CA GLU A 660 -25.27 14.33 -12.92
C GLU A 660 -25.14 14.12 -14.44
N ASP A 661 -25.88 14.89 -15.25
CA ASP A 661 -25.90 14.80 -16.72
C ASP A 661 -24.50 14.80 -17.37
N TRP A 662 -23.53 15.50 -16.78
CA TRP A 662 -22.18 15.63 -17.32
C TRP A 662 -21.26 14.48 -16.94
N HIS A 663 -21.54 13.76 -15.86
CA HIS A 663 -20.90 12.48 -15.58
C HIS A 663 -21.42 11.40 -16.54
N VAL A 664 -22.71 11.45 -16.87
CA VAL A 664 -23.32 10.61 -17.92
C VAL A 664 -22.68 10.88 -19.30
N GLU A 665 -22.42 12.14 -19.67
CA GLU A 665 -21.71 12.49 -20.92
C GLU A 665 -20.33 11.79 -21.03
N ILE A 666 -19.60 11.63 -19.92
CA ILE A 666 -18.30 10.93 -19.90
C ILE A 666 -18.48 9.47 -20.31
N ILE A 667 -19.42 8.74 -19.67
CA ILE A 667 -19.69 7.34 -19.98
C ILE A 667 -20.11 7.18 -21.45
N ASP A 668 -21.10 7.97 -21.87
CA ASP A 668 -21.74 7.78 -23.16
C ASP A 668 -20.78 8.12 -24.33
N ARG A 669 -19.88 9.12 -24.15
CA ARG A 669 -18.80 9.40 -25.12
C ARG A 669 -17.68 8.38 -25.10
N TRP A 670 -17.23 7.92 -23.93
CA TRP A 670 -16.23 6.85 -23.85
C TRP A 670 -16.74 5.56 -24.50
N ALA A 671 -18.02 5.22 -24.30
CA ALA A 671 -18.68 4.10 -24.97
C ALA A 671 -18.73 4.29 -26.50
N ALA A 672 -19.11 5.48 -26.98
CA ALA A 672 -19.13 5.80 -28.41
C ALA A 672 -17.74 5.76 -29.06
N ALA A 673 -16.69 6.14 -28.34
CA ALA A 673 -15.29 6.06 -28.76
C ALA A 673 -14.71 4.63 -28.71
N GLY A 674 -15.46 3.64 -28.22
CA GLY A 674 -15.11 2.23 -28.22
C GLY A 674 -14.55 1.66 -26.91
N VAL A 675 -14.64 2.39 -25.79
CA VAL A 675 -14.22 1.87 -24.46
C VAL A 675 -15.14 0.73 -24.02
N ARG A 676 -14.56 -0.36 -23.51
CA ARG A 676 -15.25 -1.56 -23.05
C ARG A 676 -16.19 -1.29 -21.85
N MET A 677 -17.50 -1.19 -22.13
CA MET A 677 -18.56 -1.04 -21.11
C MET A 677 -19.20 -2.36 -20.65
N LYS A 678 -18.71 -3.51 -21.13
CA LYS A 678 -19.12 -4.87 -20.72
C LYS A 678 -17.88 -5.77 -20.67
N ASP A 679 -17.73 -6.54 -19.59
CA ASP A 679 -16.72 -7.59 -19.56
C ASP A 679 -17.24 -8.89 -20.21
N GLU A 680 -16.33 -9.62 -20.86
CA GLU A 680 -16.60 -10.92 -21.47
C GLU A 680 -16.76 -11.97 -20.36
N ARG A 681 -18.02 -12.33 -20.08
CA ARG A 681 -18.36 -13.43 -19.16
C ARG A 681 -18.30 -14.76 -19.90
N ASP A 682 -17.57 -15.71 -19.35
CA ASP A 682 -17.64 -17.10 -19.81
C ASP A 682 -18.91 -17.77 -19.28
N GLU A 683 -19.95 -17.77 -20.11
CA GLU A 683 -21.24 -18.39 -19.82
C GLU A 683 -21.20 -19.93 -19.93
N SER A 684 -20.04 -20.54 -20.24
CA SER A 684 -19.90 -22.01 -20.32
C SER A 684 -19.87 -22.72 -18.96
N THR A 685 -19.58 -22.01 -17.86
CA THR A 685 -19.61 -22.58 -16.51
C THR A 685 -20.94 -22.27 -15.82
N PRO A 686 -21.80 -23.28 -15.52
CA PRO A 686 -23.09 -23.04 -14.87
C PRO A 686 -22.94 -22.48 -13.45
N ARG A 687 -23.79 -21.53 -13.06
CA ARG A 687 -23.84 -20.97 -11.70
C ARG A 687 -24.54 -21.88 -10.70
N THR A 688 -23.92 -23.02 -10.41
CA THR A 688 -24.44 -24.05 -9.48
C THR A 688 -24.48 -23.61 -8.01
N LEU A 689 -23.79 -22.53 -7.63
CA LEU A 689 -23.60 -22.12 -6.24
C LEU A 689 -24.22 -20.75 -5.89
N GLU A 690 -25.06 -20.20 -6.75
CA GLU A 690 -25.60 -18.85 -6.56
C GLU A 690 -26.35 -18.70 -5.23
N GLY A 691 -25.93 -17.74 -4.42
CA GLY A 691 -26.46 -17.52 -3.06
C GLY A 691 -25.89 -18.42 -1.96
N LEU A 692 -25.04 -19.40 -2.28
CA LEU A 692 -24.41 -20.28 -1.28
C LEU A 692 -23.13 -19.68 -0.71
N SER A 693 -22.83 -20.02 0.55
CA SER A 693 -21.62 -19.63 1.27
C SER A 693 -20.81 -20.87 1.65
N VAL A 694 -19.66 -21.08 1.00
CA VAL A 694 -18.86 -22.29 1.12
C VAL A 694 -17.52 -21.95 1.76
N VAL A 695 -17.15 -22.65 2.84
CA VAL A 695 -15.84 -22.53 3.50
C VAL A 695 -14.98 -23.72 3.10
N VAL A 696 -13.71 -23.49 2.77
CA VAL A 696 -12.73 -24.57 2.49
C VAL A 696 -11.67 -24.62 3.58
N THR A 697 -11.42 -25.82 4.12
CA THR A 697 -10.43 -26.09 5.17
C THR A 697 -9.73 -27.44 4.95
N GLY A 698 -8.52 -27.59 5.49
CA GLY A 698 -7.65 -28.74 5.22
C GLY A 698 -7.00 -28.70 3.83
N THR A 699 -6.32 -29.78 3.48
CA THR A 699 -5.71 -30.05 2.17
C THR A 699 -6.63 -30.93 1.35
N LEU A 700 -6.89 -30.54 0.09
CA LEU A 700 -7.59 -31.36 -0.90
C LEU A 700 -6.53 -31.98 -1.84
N GLU A 701 -6.80 -33.16 -2.40
CA GLU A 701 -5.89 -33.87 -3.31
C GLU A 701 -5.90 -33.26 -4.72
N GLY A 702 -7.08 -32.84 -5.20
CA GLY A 702 -7.30 -32.34 -6.56
C GLY A 702 -7.56 -30.84 -6.69
N PHE A 703 -7.49 -30.07 -5.59
CA PHE A 703 -7.59 -28.61 -5.60
C PHE A 703 -6.58 -27.97 -4.64
N SER A 704 -5.81 -26.99 -5.11
CA SER A 704 -5.23 -26.02 -4.20
C SER A 704 -6.33 -25.21 -3.51
N ARG A 705 -6.00 -24.59 -2.37
CA ARG A 705 -6.96 -23.82 -1.58
C ARG A 705 -7.46 -22.56 -2.30
N ASP A 706 -6.77 -22.10 -3.33
CA ASP A 706 -7.15 -20.93 -4.13
C ASP A 706 -7.94 -21.32 -5.39
N GLU A 707 -7.58 -22.40 -6.08
CA GLU A 707 -8.42 -23.02 -7.12
C GLU A 707 -9.80 -23.41 -6.56
N ALA A 708 -9.87 -23.90 -5.32
CA ALA A 708 -11.15 -24.18 -4.67
C ALA A 708 -12.00 -22.91 -4.47
N LYS A 709 -11.39 -21.77 -4.09
CA LYS A 709 -12.11 -20.48 -3.99
C LYS A 709 -12.58 -19.99 -5.35
N GLU A 710 -11.71 -20.08 -6.37
CA GLU A 710 -12.02 -19.63 -7.72
C GLU A 710 -13.15 -20.48 -8.34
N ALA A 711 -13.08 -21.80 -8.19
CA ALA A 711 -14.13 -22.72 -8.62
C ALA A 711 -15.49 -22.40 -7.96
N ILE A 712 -15.49 -21.96 -6.70
CA ILE A 712 -16.69 -21.46 -5.99
C ILE A 712 -17.19 -20.13 -6.57
N LEU A 713 -16.29 -19.15 -6.74
CA LEU A 713 -16.61 -17.79 -7.17
C LEU A 713 -17.13 -17.73 -8.62
N VAL A 714 -16.51 -18.47 -9.55
CA VAL A 714 -16.94 -18.55 -10.95
C VAL A 714 -18.37 -19.10 -11.05
N ARG A 715 -18.74 -20.05 -10.17
CA ARG A 715 -20.08 -20.66 -10.08
C ARG A 715 -21.09 -19.84 -9.27
N GLY A 716 -20.75 -18.60 -8.90
CA GLY A 716 -21.65 -17.66 -8.21
C GLY A 716 -21.73 -17.83 -6.68
N GLY A 717 -20.92 -18.69 -6.09
CA GLY A 717 -20.88 -18.91 -4.64
C GLY A 717 -19.92 -17.97 -3.91
N LYS A 718 -20.16 -17.75 -2.62
CA LYS A 718 -19.27 -16.98 -1.73
C LYS A 718 -18.27 -17.90 -1.04
N ALA A 719 -17.00 -17.81 -1.45
CA ALA A 719 -15.89 -18.51 -0.79
C ALA A 719 -15.52 -17.84 0.55
N ALA A 720 -16.03 -18.37 1.67
CA ALA A 720 -15.90 -17.76 2.99
C ALA A 720 -14.65 -18.23 3.75
N GLY A 721 -13.98 -17.31 4.45
CA GLY A 721 -12.76 -17.61 5.22
C GLY A 721 -13.00 -18.35 6.54
N SER A 722 -14.18 -18.21 7.14
CA SER A 722 -14.51 -18.73 8.48
C SER A 722 -15.94 -19.29 8.54
N VAL A 723 -16.16 -20.28 9.40
CA VAL A 723 -17.48 -20.90 9.58
C VAL A 723 -18.37 -20.03 10.47
N SER A 724 -19.62 -19.84 10.05
CA SER A 724 -20.64 -19.03 10.72
C SER A 724 -22.04 -19.65 10.53
N LYS A 725 -23.07 -19.11 11.19
CA LYS A 725 -24.47 -19.49 10.96
C LYS A 725 -25.00 -19.16 9.55
N LYS A 726 -24.23 -18.40 8.74
CA LYS A 726 -24.52 -18.09 7.33
C LYS A 726 -23.72 -18.97 6.35
N THR A 727 -23.00 -19.99 6.83
CA THR A 727 -22.27 -20.94 5.98
C THR A 727 -23.21 -22.04 5.52
N SER A 728 -23.30 -22.26 4.21
CA SER A 728 -24.09 -23.32 3.58
C SER A 728 -23.38 -24.67 3.64
N TYR A 729 -22.06 -24.68 3.40
CA TYR A 729 -21.23 -25.89 3.39
C TYR A 729 -19.81 -25.63 3.92
N LEU A 730 -19.24 -26.59 4.64
CA LEU A 730 -17.80 -26.68 4.91
C LEU A 730 -17.22 -27.81 4.07
N VAL A 731 -16.30 -27.50 3.16
CA VAL A 731 -15.42 -28.49 2.52
C VAL A 731 -14.23 -28.73 3.44
N ALA A 732 -14.03 -29.98 3.85
CA ALA A 732 -13.07 -30.38 4.87
C ALA A 732 -12.15 -31.50 4.34
N GLY A 733 -11.01 -31.11 3.80
CA GLY A 733 -9.92 -32.01 3.44
C GLY A 733 -9.05 -32.42 4.64
N ASP A 734 -7.91 -33.04 4.35
CA ASP A 734 -6.98 -33.54 5.36
C ASP A 734 -6.47 -32.42 6.28
N ASN A 735 -6.34 -32.70 7.58
CA ASN A 735 -5.99 -31.70 8.60
C ASN A 735 -6.97 -30.50 8.68
N ALA A 736 -8.27 -30.72 8.40
CA ALA A 736 -9.35 -29.72 8.47
C ALA A 736 -9.35 -28.79 9.71
N GLY A 737 -8.90 -29.29 10.86
CA GLY A 737 -8.66 -28.52 12.09
C GLY A 737 -9.92 -27.91 12.71
N THR A 738 -9.72 -26.89 13.55
CA THR A 738 -10.76 -26.29 14.41
C THR A 738 -11.97 -25.67 13.67
N LYS A 739 -11.91 -25.55 12.33
CA LYS A 739 -13.07 -25.16 11.52
C LYS A 739 -14.09 -26.29 11.38
N ARG A 740 -13.65 -27.56 11.40
CA ARG A 740 -14.52 -28.73 11.42
C ARG A 740 -15.37 -28.74 12.68
N ASP A 741 -14.73 -28.69 13.83
CA ASP A 741 -15.36 -28.62 15.16
C ASP A 741 -16.41 -27.49 15.22
N LYS A 742 -16.08 -26.33 14.62
CA LYS A 742 -16.99 -25.17 14.55
C LYS A 742 -18.18 -25.36 13.61
N ALA A 743 -18.03 -26.13 12.52
CA ALA A 743 -19.16 -26.50 11.66
C ALA A 743 -20.08 -27.52 12.34
N GLU A 744 -19.50 -28.55 12.99
CA GLU A 744 -20.24 -29.54 13.77
C GLU A 744 -21.05 -28.87 14.91
N GLN A 745 -20.45 -27.90 15.62
CA GLN A 745 -21.15 -27.08 16.64
C GLN A 745 -22.26 -26.16 16.10
N LEU A 746 -22.20 -25.77 14.82
CA LEU A 746 -23.16 -24.85 14.20
C LEU A 746 -24.20 -25.55 13.31
N GLY A 747 -24.12 -26.88 13.16
CA GLY A 747 -25.01 -27.66 12.30
C GLY A 747 -24.78 -27.40 10.80
N VAL A 748 -23.60 -26.92 10.41
CA VAL A 748 -23.25 -26.64 9.01
C VAL A 748 -22.87 -27.95 8.32
N PRO A 749 -23.50 -28.32 7.18
CA PRO A 749 -23.13 -29.50 6.40
C PRO A 749 -21.63 -29.55 6.05
N ILE A 750 -21.02 -30.72 6.22
CA ILE A 750 -19.59 -30.94 5.95
C ILE A 750 -19.46 -31.91 4.78
N LEU A 751 -18.63 -31.53 3.80
CA LEU A 751 -18.32 -32.29 2.60
C LEU A 751 -16.82 -32.64 2.56
N ASP A 752 -16.49 -33.76 1.95
CA ASP A 752 -15.14 -34.09 1.49
C ASP A 752 -14.89 -33.49 0.09
N GLU A 753 -13.80 -33.91 -0.58
CA GLU A 753 -13.49 -33.38 -1.92
C GLU A 753 -14.47 -33.86 -3.00
N ASP A 754 -14.91 -35.13 -2.97
CA ASP A 754 -15.82 -35.64 -3.99
C ASP A 754 -17.23 -35.03 -3.83
N GLY A 755 -17.70 -34.85 -2.59
CA GLY A 755 -18.90 -34.05 -2.31
C GLY A 755 -18.75 -32.57 -2.75
N PHE A 756 -17.54 -32.01 -2.68
CA PHE A 756 -17.27 -30.67 -3.22
C PHE A 756 -17.27 -30.64 -4.76
N ARG A 757 -16.69 -31.64 -5.43
CA ARG A 757 -16.75 -31.80 -6.90
C ARG A 757 -18.19 -31.94 -7.38
N GLU A 758 -19.02 -32.72 -6.67
CA GLU A 758 -20.44 -32.84 -6.98
C GLU A 758 -21.20 -31.53 -6.75
N LEU A 759 -20.98 -30.84 -5.62
CA LEU A 759 -21.56 -29.52 -5.34
C LEU A 759 -21.19 -28.50 -6.44
N LEU A 760 -19.93 -28.49 -6.91
CA LEU A 760 -19.47 -27.66 -8.04
C LEU A 760 -20.15 -28.04 -9.37
N ALA A 761 -20.40 -29.32 -9.63
CA ALA A 761 -20.95 -29.80 -10.89
C ALA A 761 -22.48 -29.66 -11.00
N ASN A 762 -23.20 -29.95 -9.91
CA ASN A 762 -24.66 -30.12 -9.91
C ASN A 762 -25.39 -29.10 -9.01
N GLY A 763 -24.68 -28.40 -8.13
CA GLY A 763 -25.28 -27.56 -7.09
C GLY A 763 -25.76 -28.38 -5.88
N PRO A 764 -26.53 -27.76 -4.97
CA PRO A 764 -27.00 -28.43 -3.77
C PRO A 764 -28.05 -29.49 -4.13
N ALA A 765 -27.84 -30.73 -3.68
CA ALA A 765 -28.77 -31.83 -3.92
C ALA A 765 -30.20 -31.46 -3.48
N ARG A 766 -31.17 -31.64 -4.38
CA ARG A 766 -32.58 -31.37 -4.08
C ARG A 766 -33.07 -32.33 -3.00
N ALA A 767 -33.45 -31.77 -1.85
CA ALA A 767 -34.30 -32.46 -0.90
C ALA A 767 -35.72 -32.52 -1.47
N ASP A 768 -35.97 -33.51 -2.34
CA ASP A 768 -37.32 -33.82 -2.82
C ASP A 768 -38.21 -34.21 -1.62
N ALA A 769 -39.44 -33.70 -1.62
CA ALA A 769 -40.27 -33.62 -0.44
C ALA A 769 -41.06 -34.91 -0.12
N ASP A 770 -40.42 -36.08 -0.19
CA ASP A 770 -40.87 -37.26 0.55
C ASP A 770 -39.71 -38.20 0.90
N GLY A 771 -39.66 -38.63 2.17
CA GLY A 771 -38.45 -39.19 2.79
C GLY A 771 -38.20 -40.68 2.53
N THR A 772 -37.88 -41.06 1.29
CA THR A 772 -37.50 -42.45 0.94
C THR A 772 -36.19 -42.53 0.18
N VAL A 773 -35.24 -43.32 0.69
CA VAL A 773 -33.95 -43.58 0.04
C VAL A 773 -34.13 -44.70 -1.00
N ALA A 774 -33.75 -44.45 -2.25
CA ALA A 774 -33.65 -45.51 -3.26
C ALA A 774 -32.29 -46.21 -3.15
N GLU A 775 -32.27 -47.54 -3.20
CA GLU A 775 -31.04 -48.33 -3.22
C GLU A 775 -30.36 -48.20 -4.60
N ALA A 776 -29.03 -48.08 -4.63
CA ALA A 776 -28.28 -47.98 -5.88
C ALA A 776 -28.06 -49.36 -6.52
N GLU A 777 -28.26 -49.46 -7.83
CA GLU A 777 -27.98 -50.70 -8.58
C GLU A 777 -26.47 -50.91 -8.77
N ASP A 778 -26.02 -52.16 -8.61
CA ASP A 778 -24.61 -52.57 -8.65
C ASP A 778 -24.07 -52.66 -10.09
N PRO A 779 -23.06 -51.85 -10.50
CA PRO A 779 -22.44 -51.92 -11.82
C PRO A 779 -21.43 -53.09 -11.94
N GLY A 780 -21.80 -54.27 -11.43
CA GLY A 780 -20.91 -55.41 -11.17
C GLY A 780 -20.95 -56.58 -12.17
N ALA A 781 -21.59 -56.43 -13.34
CA ALA A 781 -21.84 -57.54 -14.27
C ALA A 781 -21.20 -57.35 -15.66
N THR A 782 -20.10 -58.06 -15.93
CA THR A 782 -19.45 -58.11 -17.24
C THR A 782 -20.29 -58.88 -18.27
N PRO A 783 -20.60 -58.32 -19.47
CA PRO A 783 -21.24 -59.09 -20.53
C PRO A 783 -20.23 -60.06 -21.17
N ALA A 784 -20.57 -61.35 -21.17
CA ALA A 784 -19.80 -62.36 -21.88
C ALA A 784 -20.04 -62.31 -23.40
N LEU A 785 -19.08 -62.81 -24.17
CA LEU A 785 -19.18 -62.94 -25.63
C LEU A 785 -20.34 -63.87 -26.02
N ALA A 786 -21.09 -63.47 -27.04
CA ALA A 786 -22.08 -64.30 -27.71
C ALA A 786 -21.66 -64.51 -29.17
N ASP A 787 -20.96 -65.60 -29.45
CA ASP A 787 -20.82 -66.10 -30.81
C ASP A 787 -22.19 -66.58 -31.33
N GLY A 788 -22.49 -66.29 -32.59
CA GLY A 788 -23.72 -66.71 -33.25
C GLY A 788 -23.44 -67.32 -34.61
N GLU A 789 -23.58 -68.64 -34.71
CA GLU A 789 -23.71 -69.37 -35.98
C GLU A 789 -24.99 -70.23 -35.96
N ASP A 790 -25.55 -70.42 -37.15
CA ASP A 790 -26.92 -70.86 -37.45
C ASP A 790 -27.38 -72.21 -36.84
N SER A 791 -28.68 -72.35 -36.58
CA SER A 791 -29.48 -73.47 -37.13
C SER A 791 -31.00 -73.33 -36.94
N GLU A 792 -31.73 -73.67 -38.02
CA GLU A 792 -33.17 -74.03 -38.17
C GLU A 792 -34.28 -73.11 -37.62
#